data_AF-A0A090IKL6-F1
#
_entry.id   AF-A0A090IKL6-F1
#
_cell.length_a   1.000
_cell.length_b   1.000
_cell.length_c   1.000
_cell.angle_alpha   90.00
_cell.angle_beta   90.00
_cell.angle_gamma   90.00
#
_symmetry.space_group_name_H-M   'P 1'
#
loop_
_entity.id
_entity.type
_entity.pdbx_description
1 polymer ?
#
loop_
_entity_poly.entity_id
_entity_poly.type
_entity_poly.pdbx_seq_one_letter_code
_entity_poly.pdbx_strand_id
1 'polypeptide(L)'
;MGGLINSLLNDYYQYKDLRQILLQIAESSSMKECFDTVVRMSLDTDMDPVSLSLVIRIIKANSSPEFISSHALAVFDVVPKESARLFSVVVSELGHDLPLDLLLESFTSLDMSGRRGFSDINYFIDKFAEELDLESAITALKLIYPLIDEKPYMNKFRCDISEKYEWLIPVAQRVVVTIIDRKRESDICHELLASISKFSTYDKTSYHSDGKLNDNLRSIVNSWKPLNNALFWYEVENSRARLKREEEKTGTSRPLNRWFQAGCYGRFWGFEYIDLNTVLSWIDSQELDDDKFVALTLAWELIKDEGCKVEDEELLDSVTVNLEGAPELISNFRNPKKEDWEIKEEERNRKYIEERAREEEESKDNAKNWVIHLQENPHFIDALELAPEGKTNRAQTHLYIRLRNHAIDNNSYIIDDCSPLIEEFGEEITSRFSNFLVNYWKCFEDNILLSEGSKRNSTTYATIMALCGIEIENKTNHNWVDGISAEQAIKATRLSLCELNEIPSWVEKVYKKYTSEVLRVYLSGLKWCYEDESENDNSSFVLDKIINNCSYLHNDIARPIYELLTENTISSYQLLKQSVRLLSMSDINNEQLAELAKQKLNSEKENVLVYMWWALYIATKPNGILSVFEEHLAELPDKKATNLAINVLSCLNDKRGFGALTNREEYINVPNLVSLYTLMYKYIREEDDIDRTGGGVYSPTARDHAQDARNAIFSSIKGIPGEESYYALKRIAKMWSDMPWRESWIAHLALERAANDGDSKSMSEKEFSEFSGEKSKIEKPAMIIGNVTNSTVVQNSGEITNRDTSNAVQDNAMAMNSSDTNIRVSEGESSKSKLETIILGVIVTVIGGLVLFGITELLKG
;
A
#
# COMPACT_ATOMS: atom_id res chain seq x y z
N MET A 1 -1.41 13.39 36.64
CA MET A 1 -0.98 13.22 35.23
C MET A 1 -2.15 13.39 34.28
N GLY A 2 -3.24 12.62 34.41
CA GLY A 2 -4.44 12.76 33.56
C GLY A 2 -5.03 14.18 33.49
N GLY A 3 -5.16 14.88 34.62
CA GLY A 3 -5.63 16.28 34.63
C GLY A 3 -4.69 17.26 33.93
N LEU A 4 -3.37 17.00 33.90
CA LEU A 4 -2.42 17.80 33.14
C LEU A 4 -2.63 17.54 31.65
N ILE A 5 -2.64 16.28 31.21
CA ILE A 5 -2.88 15.88 29.81
C ILE A 5 -4.22 16.44 29.31
N ASN A 6 -5.28 16.41 30.12
CA ASN A 6 -6.56 17.02 29.76
C ASN A 6 -6.46 18.53 29.53
N SER A 7 -5.68 19.26 30.35
CA SER A 7 -5.39 20.68 30.12
C SER A 7 -4.62 20.88 28.82
N LEU A 8 -3.53 20.11 28.61
CA LEU A 8 -2.70 20.18 27.41
C LEU A 8 -3.54 19.91 26.15
N LEU A 9 -4.44 18.93 26.19
CA LEU A 9 -5.33 18.58 25.07
C LEU A 9 -6.29 19.72 24.70
N ASN A 10 -6.77 20.48 25.69
CA ASN A 10 -7.60 21.66 25.44
C ASN A 10 -6.77 22.83 24.88
N ASP A 11 -5.59 23.06 25.46
CA ASP A 11 -4.73 24.17 25.09
C ASP A 11 -4.06 23.97 23.71
N TYR A 12 -3.80 22.71 23.33
CA TYR A 12 -3.17 22.31 22.06
C TYR A 12 -4.10 21.68 21.05
N TYR A 13 -5.41 21.81 21.25
CA TYR A 13 -6.41 21.15 20.43
C TYR A 13 -6.17 21.29 18.91
N GLN A 14 -5.81 22.49 18.48
CA GLN A 14 -5.64 22.87 17.07
C GLN A 14 -4.32 22.35 16.44
N TYR A 15 -3.39 21.78 17.21
CA TYR A 15 -2.06 21.38 16.73
C TYR A 15 -1.97 19.88 16.56
N LYS A 16 -2.21 19.42 15.32
CA LYS A 16 -2.27 18.00 14.95
C LYS A 16 -1.19 17.13 15.61
N ASP A 17 0.10 17.46 15.45
CA ASP A 17 1.20 16.61 15.95
C ASP A 17 1.19 16.51 17.49
N LEU A 18 0.91 17.62 18.19
CA LEU A 18 0.85 17.65 19.65
C LEU A 18 -0.41 16.95 20.16
N ARG A 19 -1.55 17.20 19.53
CA ARG A 19 -2.81 16.50 19.80
C ARG A 19 -2.61 14.99 19.67
N GLN A 20 -2.00 14.49 18.60
CA GLN A 20 -1.76 13.07 18.40
C GLN A 20 -0.87 12.47 19.49
N ILE A 21 0.25 13.12 19.85
CA ILE A 21 1.15 12.64 20.92
C ILE A 21 0.40 12.58 22.26
N LEU A 22 -0.34 13.64 22.60
CA LEU A 22 -1.10 13.71 23.85
C LEU A 22 -2.22 12.68 23.90
N LEU A 23 -2.90 12.43 22.78
CA LEU A 23 -3.91 11.39 22.65
C LEU A 23 -3.31 9.99 22.74
N GLN A 24 -2.13 9.72 22.18
CA GLN A 24 -1.43 8.43 22.36
C GLN A 24 -1.08 8.18 23.83
N ILE A 25 -0.61 9.21 24.54
CA ILE A 25 -0.34 9.13 25.98
C ILE A 25 -1.65 8.85 26.75
N ALA A 26 -2.73 9.55 26.42
CA ALA A 26 -4.03 9.36 27.07
C ALA A 26 -4.63 7.97 26.79
N GLU A 27 -4.48 7.44 25.57
CA GLU A 27 -4.97 6.14 25.13
C GLU A 27 -4.21 5.00 25.81
N SER A 28 -2.87 5.03 25.79
CA SER A 28 -2.03 3.98 26.39
C SER A 28 -2.28 3.76 27.89
N SER A 29 -2.80 4.78 28.58
CA SER A 29 -3.10 4.75 30.01
C SER A 29 -4.61 4.82 30.32
N SER A 30 -5.48 4.76 29.31
CA SER A 30 -6.94 4.87 29.42
C SER A 30 -7.39 6.00 30.36
N MET A 31 -6.86 7.22 30.15
CA MET A 31 -7.03 8.33 31.12
C MET A 31 -8.46 8.87 31.16
N LYS A 32 -9.21 8.55 32.22
CA LYS A 32 -10.59 9.02 32.46
C LYS A 32 -10.72 10.54 32.52
N GLU A 33 -9.68 11.24 32.98
CA GLU A 33 -9.70 12.69 33.14
C GLU A 33 -9.77 13.43 31.80
N CYS A 34 -9.48 12.77 30.68
CA CYS A 34 -9.54 13.36 29.35
C CYS A 34 -10.91 13.19 28.68
N PHE A 35 -11.85 12.49 29.33
CA PHE A 35 -13.09 12.02 28.73
C PHE A 35 -13.92 13.12 28.05
N ASP A 36 -14.27 14.18 28.78
CA ASP A 36 -15.08 15.29 28.26
C ASP A 36 -14.39 16.04 27.11
N THR A 37 -13.06 16.02 27.10
CA THR A 37 -12.27 16.64 26.03
C THR A 37 -12.32 15.75 24.80
N VAL A 38 -11.98 14.47 24.89
CA VAL A 38 -11.98 13.57 23.72
C VAL A 38 -13.37 13.39 23.11
N VAL A 39 -14.45 13.44 23.91
CA VAL A 39 -15.83 13.46 23.41
C VAL A 39 -16.07 14.68 22.51
N ARG A 40 -15.66 15.88 22.94
CA ARG A 40 -15.77 17.08 22.10
C ARG A 40 -14.89 17.00 20.86
N MET A 41 -13.66 16.50 20.99
CA MET A 41 -12.73 16.35 19.88
C MET A 41 -13.27 15.41 18.80
N SER A 42 -13.84 14.28 19.18
CA SER A 42 -14.36 13.30 18.22
C SER A 42 -15.53 13.79 17.37
N LEU A 43 -16.16 14.90 17.76
CA LEU A 43 -17.25 15.54 17.02
C LEU A 43 -16.78 16.71 16.13
N ASP A 44 -15.47 16.90 16.02
CA ASP A 44 -14.90 17.91 15.13
C ASP A 44 -14.80 17.37 13.70
N THR A 45 -15.37 18.13 12.76
CA THR A 45 -15.39 17.83 11.32
C THR A 45 -14.01 17.81 10.69
N ASP A 46 -13.03 18.43 11.34
CA ASP A 46 -11.71 18.72 10.81
C ASP A 46 -10.65 17.77 11.40
N MET A 47 -11.11 16.77 12.14
CA MET A 47 -10.26 15.80 12.81
C MET A 47 -9.53 14.93 11.78
N ASP A 48 -8.23 14.72 11.97
CA ASP A 48 -7.44 13.81 11.12
C ASP A 48 -7.65 12.33 11.53
N PRO A 49 -7.43 11.36 10.62
CA PRO A 49 -7.72 9.95 10.88
C PRO A 49 -7.02 9.35 12.12
N VAL A 50 -5.77 9.74 12.38
CA VAL A 50 -5.00 9.19 13.50
C VAL A 50 -5.53 9.74 14.81
N SER A 51 -5.77 11.05 14.89
CA SER A 51 -6.39 11.65 16.08
C SER A 51 -7.78 11.08 16.33
N LEU A 52 -8.60 10.92 15.28
CA LEU A 52 -9.95 10.36 15.38
C LEU A 52 -9.94 8.92 15.93
N SER A 53 -9.05 8.07 15.43
CA SER A 53 -8.89 6.70 15.94
C SER A 53 -8.53 6.70 17.44
N LEU A 54 -7.58 7.54 17.86
CA LEU A 54 -7.14 7.62 19.26
C LEU A 54 -8.24 8.14 20.19
N VAL A 55 -8.97 9.21 19.80
CA VAL A 55 -10.08 9.71 20.64
C VAL A 55 -11.18 8.66 20.79
N ILE A 56 -11.53 7.95 19.72
CA ILE A 56 -12.55 6.90 19.77
C ILE A 56 -12.11 5.78 20.72
N ARG A 57 -10.85 5.33 20.65
CA ARG A 57 -10.33 4.29 21.55
C ARG A 57 -10.35 4.72 23.01
N ILE A 58 -9.97 5.96 23.32
CA ILE A 58 -10.05 6.51 24.68
C ILE A 58 -11.51 6.54 25.15
N ILE A 59 -12.46 6.96 24.30
CA ILE A 59 -13.89 6.96 24.61
C ILE A 59 -14.36 5.54 24.91
N LYS A 60 -14.05 4.56 24.04
CA LYS A 60 -14.44 3.15 24.23
C LYS A 60 -13.86 2.56 25.52
N ALA A 61 -12.63 2.90 25.88
CA ALA A 61 -12.01 2.44 27.11
C ALA A 61 -12.65 3.01 28.40
N ASN A 62 -13.38 4.13 28.31
CA ASN A 62 -13.87 4.89 29.46
C ASN A 62 -15.40 5.06 29.52
N SER A 63 -16.14 4.49 28.55
CA SER A 63 -17.59 4.64 28.41
C SER A 63 -18.35 3.36 28.66
N SER A 64 -19.66 3.48 28.90
CA SER A 64 -20.57 2.33 28.79
C SER A 64 -20.91 2.06 27.31
N PRO A 65 -21.30 0.82 26.96
CA PRO A 65 -21.75 0.48 25.60
C PRO A 65 -22.85 1.40 25.06
N GLU A 66 -23.79 1.82 25.91
CA GLU A 66 -24.90 2.70 25.51
C GLU A 66 -24.40 4.09 25.08
N PHE A 67 -23.37 4.60 25.76
CA PHE A 67 -22.73 5.86 25.36
C PHE A 67 -21.96 5.68 24.06
N ILE A 68 -21.25 4.56 23.87
CA ILE A 68 -20.50 4.28 22.63
C ILE A 68 -21.43 4.28 21.43
N SER A 69 -22.58 3.60 21.47
CA SER A 69 -23.51 3.55 20.32
C SER A 69 -24.11 4.92 19.98
N SER A 70 -24.53 5.69 21.00
CA SER A 70 -25.08 7.03 20.78
C SER A 70 -24.02 8.02 20.27
N HIS A 71 -22.79 7.89 20.76
CA HIS A 71 -21.68 8.72 20.36
C HIS A 71 -21.12 8.33 18.99
N ALA A 72 -21.14 7.04 18.63
CA ALA A 72 -20.76 6.56 17.30
C ALA A 72 -21.60 7.23 16.21
N LEU A 73 -22.92 7.34 16.43
CA LEU A 73 -23.82 8.07 15.55
C LEU A 73 -23.42 9.54 15.39
N ALA A 74 -23.12 10.21 16.51
CA ALA A 74 -22.71 11.61 16.47
C ALA A 74 -21.39 11.82 15.72
N VAL A 75 -20.42 10.90 15.88
CA VAL A 75 -19.17 10.90 15.11
C VAL A 75 -19.44 10.63 13.63
N PHE A 76 -20.28 9.65 13.32
CA PHE A 76 -20.66 9.30 11.95
C PHE A 76 -21.32 10.48 11.21
N ASP A 77 -22.18 11.23 11.89
CA ASP A 77 -22.86 12.40 11.33
C ASP A 77 -21.89 13.52 10.93
N VAL A 78 -20.82 13.73 11.70
CA VAL A 78 -19.85 14.81 11.43
C VAL A 78 -18.72 14.41 10.48
N VAL A 79 -18.37 13.12 10.38
CA VAL A 79 -17.25 12.67 9.53
C VAL A 79 -17.59 12.84 8.03
N PRO A 80 -16.69 13.42 7.20
CA PRO A 80 -16.86 13.51 5.75
C PRO A 80 -16.90 12.12 5.09
N LYS A 81 -17.99 11.82 4.37
CA LYS A 81 -18.28 10.48 3.82
C LYS A 81 -17.46 10.19 2.55
N GLU A 82 -17.07 11.25 1.85
CA GLU A 82 -16.20 11.22 0.67
C GLU A 82 -14.74 10.90 1.00
N SER A 83 -14.32 11.02 2.27
CA SER A 83 -12.94 10.78 2.70
C SER A 83 -12.71 9.31 3.05
N ALA A 84 -12.20 8.53 2.10
CA ALA A 84 -11.90 7.10 2.31
C ALA A 84 -11.03 6.81 3.56
N ARG A 85 -10.12 7.74 3.93
CA ARG A 85 -9.23 7.58 5.10
C ARG A 85 -9.92 7.83 6.44
N LEU A 86 -10.85 8.78 6.51
CA LEU A 86 -11.64 8.99 7.73
C LEU A 86 -12.72 7.93 7.86
N PHE A 87 -13.32 7.58 6.72
CA PHE A 87 -14.28 6.52 6.64
C PHE A 87 -13.70 5.16 7.06
N SER A 88 -12.45 4.85 6.69
CA SER A 88 -11.79 3.63 7.17
C SER A 88 -11.63 3.57 8.70
N VAL A 89 -11.41 4.72 9.36
CA VAL A 89 -11.34 4.81 10.82
C VAL A 89 -12.70 4.56 11.46
N VAL A 90 -13.76 5.12 10.86
CA VAL A 90 -15.15 4.87 11.29
C VAL A 90 -15.48 3.39 11.17
N VAL A 91 -15.20 2.76 10.03
CA VAL A 91 -15.43 1.31 9.85
C VAL A 91 -14.61 0.50 10.85
N SER A 92 -13.33 0.81 11.03
CA SER A 92 -12.43 0.02 11.89
C SER A 92 -12.71 0.16 13.38
N GLU A 93 -13.06 1.36 13.86
CA GLU A 93 -13.19 1.63 15.30
C GLU A 93 -14.65 1.62 15.78
N LEU A 94 -15.59 2.00 14.91
CA LEU A 94 -17.02 2.21 15.24
C LEU A 94 -17.98 1.33 14.41
N GLY A 95 -17.50 0.55 13.45
CA GLY A 95 -18.38 -0.19 12.52
C GLY A 95 -19.42 -1.07 13.24
N HIS A 96 -19.00 -1.77 14.30
CA HIS A 96 -19.88 -2.62 15.12
C HIS A 96 -20.80 -1.84 16.07
N ASP A 97 -20.52 -0.55 16.28
CA ASP A 97 -21.26 0.33 17.18
C ASP A 97 -22.29 1.19 16.42
N LEU A 98 -22.29 1.16 15.08
CA LEU A 98 -23.15 1.93 14.19
C LEU A 98 -24.33 1.11 13.65
N PRO A 99 -25.47 1.77 13.35
CA PRO A 99 -26.50 1.15 12.54
C PRO A 99 -25.95 0.79 11.16
N LEU A 100 -26.05 -0.50 10.82
CA LEU A 100 -25.47 -1.08 9.62
C LEU A 100 -26.06 -0.48 8.33
N ASP A 101 -27.34 -0.12 8.35
CA ASP A 101 -28.03 0.54 7.26
C ASP A 101 -27.40 1.90 6.91
N LEU A 102 -27.16 2.73 7.93
CA LEU A 102 -26.48 4.01 7.75
C LEU A 102 -25.05 3.84 7.26
N LEU A 103 -24.30 2.89 7.84
CA LEU A 103 -22.92 2.63 7.45
C LEU A 103 -22.84 2.21 5.97
N LEU A 104 -23.71 1.32 5.51
CA LEU A 104 -23.69 0.84 4.13
C LEU A 104 -24.22 1.86 3.12
N GLU A 105 -25.20 2.69 3.50
CA GLU A 105 -25.67 3.79 2.64
C GLU A 105 -24.53 4.73 2.26
N SER A 106 -23.63 5.01 3.20
CA SER A 106 -22.48 5.89 2.96
C SER A 106 -21.46 5.33 1.96
N PHE A 107 -21.46 4.02 1.68
CA PHE A 107 -20.60 3.43 0.63
C PHE A 107 -20.91 4.02 -0.75
N THR A 108 -22.13 4.50 -0.99
CA THR A 108 -22.53 5.16 -2.24
C THR A 108 -21.83 6.50 -2.48
N SER A 109 -21.35 7.12 -1.40
CA SER A 109 -20.64 8.41 -1.41
C SER A 109 -19.13 8.26 -1.68
N LEU A 110 -18.61 7.02 -1.68
CA LEU A 110 -17.21 6.74 -2.00
C LEU A 110 -17.00 6.67 -3.52
N ASP A 111 -16.09 7.48 -4.06
CA ASP A 111 -15.63 7.35 -5.44
C ASP A 111 -14.42 6.41 -5.51
N MET A 112 -14.67 5.14 -5.86
CA MET A 112 -13.68 4.06 -5.91
C MET A 112 -13.26 3.71 -7.35
N SER A 113 -13.47 4.61 -8.32
CA SER A 113 -13.20 4.37 -9.75
C SER A 113 -11.70 4.35 -10.13
N GLY A 114 -10.79 4.74 -9.22
CA GLY A 114 -9.34 4.76 -9.45
C GLY A 114 -8.65 3.43 -9.10
N ARG A 115 -7.65 3.00 -9.90
CA ARG A 115 -7.03 1.65 -9.76
C ARG A 115 -5.79 1.53 -8.84
N ARG A 116 -5.32 2.60 -8.16
CA ARG A 116 -4.00 2.56 -7.46
C ARG A 116 -3.93 3.14 -6.03
N GLY A 117 -5.01 3.67 -5.47
CA GLY A 117 -4.96 4.38 -4.17
C GLY A 117 -5.60 3.68 -2.96
N PHE A 118 -6.06 2.43 -3.10
CA PHE A 118 -7.23 1.96 -2.33
C PHE A 118 -7.04 0.64 -1.56
N SER A 119 -5.81 0.20 -1.32
CA SER A 119 -5.54 -1.03 -0.54
C SER A 119 -6.02 -0.95 0.90
N ASP A 120 -5.94 0.23 1.53
CA ASP A 120 -6.08 0.35 2.98
C ASP A 120 -7.54 0.27 3.44
N ILE A 121 -8.48 0.90 2.73
CA ILE A 121 -9.91 0.83 3.06
C ILE A 121 -10.50 -0.56 2.78
N ASN A 122 -10.08 -1.21 1.70
CA ASN A 122 -10.54 -2.56 1.34
C ASN A 122 -10.20 -3.56 2.45
N TYR A 123 -9.01 -3.45 3.06
CA TYR A 123 -8.65 -4.29 4.19
C TYR A 123 -9.63 -4.16 5.37
N PHE A 124 -9.99 -2.93 5.75
CA PHE A 124 -10.88 -2.70 6.88
C PHE A 124 -12.34 -3.08 6.59
N ILE A 125 -12.82 -2.83 5.37
CA ILE A 125 -14.19 -3.24 4.97
C ILE A 125 -14.28 -4.76 4.84
N ASP A 126 -13.29 -5.43 4.24
CA ASP A 126 -13.23 -6.89 4.16
C ASP A 126 -13.22 -7.51 5.56
N LYS A 127 -12.36 -7.00 6.45
CA LYS A 127 -12.27 -7.47 7.83
C LYS A 127 -13.57 -7.23 8.59
N PHE A 128 -14.18 -6.06 8.45
CA PHE A 128 -15.48 -5.77 9.05
C PHE A 128 -16.55 -6.77 8.57
N ALA A 129 -16.59 -7.08 7.27
CA ALA A 129 -17.52 -8.05 6.71
C ALA A 129 -17.29 -9.49 7.22
N GLU A 130 -16.03 -9.89 7.46
CA GLU A 130 -15.71 -11.18 8.10
C GLU A 130 -16.17 -11.26 9.56
N GLU A 131 -16.23 -10.13 10.26
CA GLU A 131 -16.58 -10.04 11.68
C GLU A 131 -18.10 -9.90 11.93
N LEU A 132 -18.92 -9.71 10.89
CA LEU A 132 -20.38 -9.59 11.04
C LEU A 132 -21.00 -10.88 11.59
N ASP A 133 -21.94 -10.73 12.53
CA ASP A 133 -22.82 -11.81 12.91
C ASP A 133 -23.83 -12.13 11.79
N LEU A 134 -24.54 -13.26 11.91
CA LEU A 134 -25.45 -13.74 10.86
C LEU A 134 -26.55 -12.73 10.50
N GLU A 135 -27.19 -12.08 11.49
CA GLU A 135 -28.30 -11.16 11.22
C GLU A 135 -27.81 -9.87 10.55
N SER A 136 -26.64 -9.40 10.99
CA SER A 136 -25.96 -8.28 10.36
C SER A 136 -25.51 -8.61 8.94
N ALA A 137 -24.96 -9.81 8.69
CA ALA A 137 -24.57 -10.25 7.35
C ALA A 137 -25.78 -10.29 6.38
N ILE A 138 -26.92 -10.83 6.82
CA ILE A 138 -28.16 -10.85 6.02
C ILE A 138 -28.61 -9.43 5.67
N THR A 139 -28.57 -8.53 6.65
CA THR A 139 -28.93 -7.13 6.46
C THR A 139 -27.96 -6.44 5.49
N ALA A 140 -26.66 -6.69 5.64
CA ALA A 140 -25.63 -6.15 4.75
C ALA A 140 -25.83 -6.59 3.30
N LEU A 141 -26.11 -7.87 3.08
CA LEU A 141 -26.35 -8.39 1.74
C LEU A 141 -27.51 -7.69 1.04
N LYS A 142 -28.61 -7.43 1.75
CA LYS A 142 -29.80 -6.72 1.21
C LYS A 142 -29.48 -5.29 0.78
N LEU A 143 -28.50 -4.65 1.42
CA LEU A 143 -28.09 -3.28 1.13
C LEU A 143 -27.00 -3.23 0.04
N ILE A 144 -26.11 -4.21 -0.01
CA ILE A 144 -25.02 -4.30 -1.00
C ILE A 144 -25.55 -4.78 -2.36
N TYR A 145 -26.48 -5.75 -2.38
CA TYR A 145 -26.99 -6.34 -3.61
C TYR A 145 -27.48 -5.30 -4.65
N PRO A 146 -28.32 -4.30 -4.27
CA PRO A 146 -28.77 -3.27 -5.21
C PRO A 146 -27.63 -2.45 -5.84
N LEU A 147 -26.52 -2.25 -5.12
CA LEU A 147 -25.36 -1.49 -5.61
C LEU A 147 -24.61 -2.30 -6.68
N ILE A 148 -24.33 -3.59 -6.41
CA ILE A 148 -23.65 -4.45 -7.38
C ILE A 148 -24.54 -4.77 -8.60
N ASP A 149 -25.85 -4.58 -8.49
CA ASP A 149 -26.83 -4.72 -9.58
C ASP A 149 -27.16 -3.39 -10.30
N GLU A 150 -26.44 -2.30 -9.99
CA GLU A 150 -26.64 -1.00 -10.61
C GLU A 150 -25.99 -0.92 -12.01
N LYS A 151 -26.70 -0.34 -12.99
CA LYS A 151 -26.17 -0.08 -14.34
C LYS A 151 -25.25 1.15 -14.36
N PRO A 152 -24.25 1.23 -15.26
CA PRO A 152 -23.93 0.28 -16.33
C PRO A 152 -23.21 -0.98 -15.83
N TYR A 153 -23.42 -2.10 -16.53
CA TYR A 153 -22.73 -3.36 -16.25
C TYR A 153 -21.42 -3.46 -17.00
N MET A 154 -20.46 -4.21 -16.43
CA MET A 154 -19.19 -4.52 -17.08
C MET A 154 -19.38 -5.15 -18.47
N ASN A 155 -18.52 -4.76 -19.42
CA ASN A 155 -18.53 -5.32 -20.79
C ASN A 155 -17.87 -6.71 -20.85
N LYS A 156 -18.44 -7.70 -20.15
CA LYS A 156 -18.03 -9.11 -20.15
C LYS A 156 -19.22 -10.02 -20.51
N PHE A 157 -18.94 -11.20 -21.06
CA PHE A 157 -20.00 -12.12 -21.53
C PHE A 157 -20.95 -12.51 -20.38
N ARG A 158 -22.22 -12.11 -20.50
CA ARG A 158 -23.30 -12.39 -19.52
C ARG A 158 -23.00 -11.93 -18.09
N CYS A 159 -22.17 -10.90 -17.91
CA CYS A 159 -21.83 -10.35 -16.59
C CYS A 159 -22.68 -9.12 -16.28
N ASP A 160 -23.69 -9.28 -15.40
CA ASP A 160 -24.57 -8.20 -14.96
C ASP A 160 -24.07 -7.60 -13.61
N ILE A 161 -22.79 -7.23 -13.53
CA ILE A 161 -22.19 -6.58 -12.33
C ILE A 161 -21.91 -5.12 -12.64
N SER A 162 -22.26 -4.23 -11.71
CA SER A 162 -22.03 -2.78 -11.81
C SER A 162 -20.57 -2.43 -12.06
N GLU A 163 -20.31 -1.60 -13.07
CA GLU A 163 -18.99 -1.02 -13.32
C GLU A 163 -18.54 -0.10 -12.19
N LYS A 164 -19.48 0.60 -11.52
CA LYS A 164 -19.18 1.53 -10.43
C LYS A 164 -18.86 0.81 -9.12
N TYR A 165 -19.56 -0.29 -8.84
CA TYR A 165 -19.49 -0.99 -7.55
C TYR A 165 -18.84 -2.37 -7.64
N GLU A 166 -18.07 -2.67 -8.70
CA GLU A 166 -17.30 -3.92 -8.83
C GLU A 166 -16.41 -4.17 -7.59
N TRP A 167 -15.87 -3.11 -6.99
CA TRP A 167 -15.01 -3.18 -5.80
C TRP A 167 -15.71 -3.76 -4.56
N LEU A 168 -17.06 -3.80 -4.51
CA LEU A 168 -17.81 -4.42 -3.40
C LEU A 168 -17.95 -5.94 -3.55
N ILE A 169 -17.53 -6.54 -4.67
CA ILE A 169 -17.68 -7.98 -4.89
C ILE A 169 -16.96 -8.83 -3.81
N PRO A 170 -15.70 -8.55 -3.40
CA PRO A 170 -15.06 -9.27 -2.30
C PRO A 170 -15.86 -9.22 -0.99
N VAL A 171 -16.37 -8.03 -0.65
CA VAL A 171 -17.18 -7.79 0.55
C VAL A 171 -18.46 -8.62 0.48
N ALA A 172 -19.17 -8.57 -0.65
CA ALA A 172 -20.39 -9.33 -0.88
C ALA A 172 -20.14 -10.84 -0.82
N GLN A 173 -19.03 -11.33 -1.38
CA GLN A 173 -18.64 -12.75 -1.29
C GLN A 173 -18.43 -13.19 0.17
N ARG A 174 -17.72 -12.40 0.98
CA ARG A 174 -17.49 -12.69 2.40
C ARG A 174 -18.79 -12.71 3.21
N VAL A 175 -19.65 -11.71 3.00
CA VAL A 175 -20.99 -11.65 3.61
C VAL A 175 -21.80 -12.90 3.23
N VAL A 176 -21.79 -13.28 1.95
CA VAL A 176 -22.48 -14.49 1.48
C VAL A 176 -21.92 -15.75 2.14
N VAL A 177 -20.59 -15.91 2.24
CA VAL A 177 -19.95 -17.04 2.93
C VAL A 177 -20.44 -17.12 4.39
N THR A 178 -20.44 -16.00 5.11
CA THR A 178 -20.92 -15.93 6.50
C THR A 178 -22.38 -16.40 6.64
N ILE A 179 -23.24 -16.05 5.69
CA ILE A 179 -24.64 -16.48 5.68
C ILE A 179 -24.76 -17.98 5.41
N ILE A 180 -24.11 -18.48 4.35
CA ILE A 180 -24.29 -19.87 3.91
C ILE A 180 -23.60 -20.89 4.83
N ASP A 181 -22.54 -20.50 5.53
CA ASP A 181 -21.85 -21.36 6.51
C ASP A 181 -22.75 -21.77 7.69
N ARG A 182 -23.77 -20.96 8.00
CA ARG A 182 -24.74 -21.25 9.06
C ARG A 182 -25.84 -22.24 8.63
N LYS A 183 -25.97 -22.50 7.32
CA LYS A 183 -26.91 -23.46 6.72
C LYS A 183 -28.36 -23.30 7.20
N ARG A 184 -28.82 -22.06 7.42
CA ARG A 184 -30.18 -21.75 7.87
C ARG A 184 -31.10 -21.51 6.67
N GLU A 185 -32.03 -22.43 6.43
CA GLU A 185 -32.89 -22.40 5.24
C GLU A 185 -33.75 -21.15 5.11
N SER A 186 -34.14 -20.51 6.23
CA SER A 186 -34.91 -19.26 6.22
C SER A 186 -34.17 -18.08 5.60
N ASP A 187 -32.85 -18.17 5.41
CA ASP A 187 -32.02 -17.09 4.85
C ASP A 187 -31.86 -17.19 3.34
N ILE A 188 -32.39 -18.24 2.72
CA ILE A 188 -32.38 -18.42 1.27
C ILE A 188 -33.39 -17.43 0.66
N CYS A 189 -32.91 -16.24 0.30
CA CYS A 189 -33.70 -15.17 -0.32
C CYS A 189 -33.22 -14.84 -1.74
N HIS A 190 -34.00 -14.01 -2.45
CA HIS A 190 -33.68 -13.56 -3.80
C HIS A 190 -32.29 -12.91 -3.88
N GLU A 191 -31.96 -12.01 -2.94
CA GLU A 191 -30.68 -11.28 -2.92
C GLU A 191 -29.48 -12.23 -2.77
N LEU A 192 -29.63 -13.30 -1.99
CA LEU A 192 -28.60 -14.33 -1.84
C LEU A 192 -28.38 -15.10 -3.13
N LEU A 193 -29.46 -15.60 -3.74
CA LEU A 193 -29.38 -16.38 -4.97
C LEU A 193 -28.86 -15.53 -6.14
N ALA A 194 -29.34 -14.28 -6.25
CA ALA A 194 -28.90 -13.32 -7.25
C ALA A 194 -27.41 -12.97 -7.12
N SER A 195 -26.93 -12.77 -5.90
CA SER A 195 -25.51 -12.48 -5.64
C SER A 195 -24.62 -13.67 -6.03
N ILE A 196 -24.98 -14.88 -5.59
CA ILE A 196 -24.25 -16.11 -5.94
C ILE A 196 -24.23 -16.32 -7.46
N SER A 197 -25.36 -16.09 -8.14
CA SER A 197 -25.46 -16.16 -9.60
C SER A 197 -24.49 -15.18 -10.29
N LYS A 198 -24.47 -13.92 -9.86
CA LYS A 198 -23.55 -12.90 -10.40
C LYS A 198 -22.09 -13.29 -10.21
N PHE A 199 -21.71 -13.79 -9.03
CA PHE A 199 -20.33 -14.23 -8.75
C PHE A 199 -19.86 -15.34 -9.70
N SER A 200 -20.76 -16.19 -10.20
CA SER A 200 -20.41 -17.25 -11.15
C SER A 200 -19.95 -16.72 -12.52
N THR A 201 -20.40 -15.52 -12.88
CA THR A 201 -20.05 -14.83 -14.13
C THR A 201 -18.85 -13.89 -13.96
N TYR A 202 -18.38 -13.71 -12.72
CA TYR A 202 -17.26 -12.84 -12.40
C TYR A 202 -15.93 -13.56 -12.59
N ASP A 203 -15.06 -12.93 -13.34
CA ASP A 203 -13.78 -13.47 -13.80
C ASP A 203 -12.83 -13.80 -12.62
N LYS A 204 -12.33 -15.04 -12.55
CA LYS A 204 -11.31 -15.49 -11.57
C LYS A 204 -9.97 -14.73 -11.70
N THR A 205 -9.79 -13.99 -12.80
CA THR A 205 -8.57 -13.25 -13.13
C THR A 205 -8.70 -11.73 -12.93
N SER A 206 -9.88 -11.24 -12.48
CA SER A 206 -10.04 -9.82 -12.13
C SER A 206 -9.20 -9.46 -10.91
N TYR A 207 -8.64 -8.24 -10.89
CA TYR A 207 -7.85 -7.69 -9.77
C TYR A 207 -8.58 -7.72 -8.41
N HIS A 208 -9.92 -7.80 -8.43
CA HIS A 208 -10.78 -7.87 -7.24
C HIS A 208 -11.42 -9.25 -7.04
N SER A 209 -10.90 -10.32 -7.65
CA SER A 209 -11.44 -11.67 -7.54
C SER A 209 -10.58 -12.51 -6.61
N ASP A 210 -11.13 -12.98 -5.49
CA ASP A 210 -10.51 -14.04 -4.70
C ASP A 210 -10.95 -15.40 -5.25
N GLY A 211 -10.15 -15.96 -6.16
CA GLY A 211 -10.42 -17.27 -6.75
C GLY A 211 -10.65 -18.38 -5.72
N LYS A 212 -10.07 -18.27 -4.52
CA LYS A 212 -10.27 -19.24 -3.43
C LYS A 212 -11.66 -19.14 -2.80
N LEU A 213 -12.22 -17.93 -2.69
CA LEU A 213 -13.59 -17.74 -2.18
C LEU A 213 -14.63 -18.37 -3.12
N ASN A 214 -14.45 -18.27 -4.43
CA ASN A 214 -15.35 -18.91 -5.40
C ASN A 214 -15.32 -20.44 -5.32
N ASP A 215 -14.16 -21.04 -5.07
CA ASP A 215 -14.05 -22.48 -4.87
C ASP A 215 -14.69 -22.92 -3.54
N ASN A 216 -14.57 -22.09 -2.48
CA ASN A 216 -15.27 -22.31 -1.23
C ASN A 216 -16.81 -22.22 -1.39
N LEU A 217 -17.31 -21.18 -2.06
CA LEU A 217 -18.74 -21.02 -2.37
C LEU A 217 -19.29 -22.24 -3.11
N ARG A 218 -18.57 -22.75 -4.12
CA ARG A 218 -18.94 -23.98 -4.85
C ARG A 218 -19.06 -25.17 -3.91
N SER A 219 -18.08 -25.34 -3.02
CA SER A 219 -18.06 -26.46 -2.08
C SER A 219 -19.23 -26.39 -1.10
N ILE A 220 -19.49 -25.21 -0.51
CA ILE A 220 -20.57 -25.02 0.46
C ILE A 220 -21.93 -25.22 -0.21
N VAL A 221 -22.18 -24.61 -1.37
CA VAL A 221 -23.44 -24.74 -2.13
C VAL A 221 -23.72 -26.22 -2.43
N ASN A 222 -22.78 -26.95 -3.03
CA ASN A 222 -22.97 -28.37 -3.36
C ASN A 222 -23.23 -29.23 -2.12
N SER A 223 -22.61 -28.90 -0.99
CA SER A 223 -22.79 -29.62 0.29
C SER A 223 -24.11 -29.29 1.01
N TRP A 224 -24.83 -28.24 0.60
CA TRP A 224 -26.05 -27.77 1.26
C TRP A 224 -27.24 -27.82 0.31
N LYS A 225 -27.92 -28.97 0.29
CA LYS A 225 -28.98 -29.30 -0.68
C LYS A 225 -30.10 -28.26 -0.81
N PRO A 226 -30.68 -27.70 0.27
CA PRO A 226 -31.67 -26.62 0.16
C PRO A 226 -31.19 -25.43 -0.68
N LEU A 227 -29.97 -24.94 -0.45
CA LEU A 227 -29.39 -23.83 -1.20
C LEU A 227 -29.05 -24.23 -2.64
N ASN A 228 -28.45 -25.41 -2.83
CA ASN A 228 -28.15 -25.95 -4.16
C ASN A 228 -29.39 -25.98 -5.06
N ASN A 229 -30.49 -26.51 -4.50
CA ASN A 229 -31.76 -26.65 -5.20
C ASN A 229 -32.38 -25.27 -5.51
N ALA A 230 -32.40 -24.37 -4.53
CA ALA A 230 -32.92 -23.02 -4.72
C ALA A 230 -32.12 -22.23 -5.76
N LEU A 231 -30.78 -22.33 -5.75
CA LEU A 231 -29.91 -21.68 -6.73
C LEU A 231 -30.11 -22.24 -8.14
N PHE A 232 -30.26 -23.56 -8.28
CA PHE A 232 -30.57 -24.17 -9.57
C PHE A 232 -31.86 -23.58 -10.17
N TRP A 233 -32.95 -23.54 -9.40
CA TRP A 233 -34.24 -23.01 -9.88
C TRP A 233 -34.21 -21.49 -10.12
N TYR A 234 -33.46 -20.74 -9.32
CA TYR A 234 -33.20 -19.32 -9.58
C TYR A 234 -32.50 -19.10 -10.94
N GLU A 235 -31.49 -19.92 -11.25
CA GLU A 235 -30.77 -19.87 -12.52
C GLU A 235 -31.62 -20.28 -13.72
N VAL A 236 -32.59 -21.19 -13.52
CA VAL A 236 -33.62 -21.53 -14.52
C VAL A 236 -34.47 -20.30 -14.81
N GLU A 237 -35.00 -19.64 -13.77
CA GLU A 237 -35.82 -18.44 -13.93
C GLU A 237 -35.06 -17.29 -14.62
N ASN A 238 -33.81 -17.05 -14.20
CA ASN A 238 -32.96 -16.02 -14.81
C ASN A 238 -32.68 -16.31 -16.30
N SER A 239 -32.40 -17.58 -16.63
CA SER A 239 -32.27 -18.00 -18.02
C SER A 239 -33.55 -17.81 -18.83
N ARG A 240 -34.73 -18.05 -18.23
CA ARG A 240 -36.03 -17.77 -18.86
C ARG A 240 -36.16 -16.29 -19.23
N ALA A 241 -35.88 -15.41 -18.28
CA ALA A 241 -35.94 -13.96 -18.51
C ALA A 241 -34.96 -13.50 -19.60
N ARG A 242 -33.79 -14.14 -19.70
CA ARG A 242 -32.82 -13.89 -20.78
C ARG A 242 -33.32 -14.36 -22.14
N LEU A 243 -33.86 -15.57 -22.23
CA LEU A 243 -34.40 -16.11 -23.49
C LEU A 243 -35.53 -15.24 -24.02
N LYS A 244 -36.41 -14.75 -23.16
CA LYS A 244 -37.46 -13.79 -23.53
C LYS A 244 -36.87 -12.49 -24.11
N ARG A 245 -35.84 -11.91 -23.48
CA ARG A 245 -35.14 -10.73 -24.01
C ARG A 245 -34.45 -11.00 -25.36
N GLU A 246 -33.94 -12.21 -25.57
CA GLU A 246 -33.34 -12.62 -26.85
C GLU A 246 -34.40 -12.83 -27.94
N GLU A 247 -35.56 -13.41 -27.60
CA GLU A 247 -36.72 -13.55 -28.48
C GLU A 247 -37.23 -12.17 -28.92
N GLU A 248 -37.39 -11.22 -27.99
CA GLU A 248 -37.79 -9.84 -28.30
C GLU A 248 -36.81 -9.16 -29.28
N LYS A 249 -35.52 -9.49 -29.21
CA LYS A 249 -34.48 -8.94 -30.09
C LYS A 249 -34.35 -9.64 -31.44
N THR A 250 -34.53 -10.96 -31.47
CA THR A 250 -34.22 -11.81 -32.64
C THR A 250 -35.45 -12.36 -33.34
N GLY A 251 -36.64 -12.22 -32.72
CA GLY A 251 -37.90 -12.80 -33.17
C GLY A 251 -37.97 -14.33 -33.06
N THR A 252 -36.96 -14.98 -32.47
CA THR A 252 -36.87 -16.44 -32.38
C THR A 252 -37.16 -16.90 -30.97
N SER A 253 -38.30 -17.56 -30.78
CA SER A 253 -38.65 -18.21 -29.51
C SER A 253 -37.79 -19.45 -29.28
N ARG A 254 -37.38 -19.68 -28.02
CA ARG A 254 -36.59 -20.85 -27.63
C ARG A 254 -37.17 -21.45 -26.34
N PRO A 255 -37.44 -22.76 -26.31
CA PRO A 255 -37.95 -23.40 -25.10
C PRO A 255 -36.86 -23.47 -24.02
N LEU A 256 -37.26 -23.36 -22.75
CA LEU A 256 -36.41 -23.61 -21.58
C LEU A 256 -36.76 -24.99 -20.99
N ASN A 257 -36.37 -26.04 -21.68
CA ASN A 257 -36.77 -27.42 -21.38
C ASN A 257 -35.57 -28.35 -21.15
N ARG A 258 -34.38 -27.79 -20.88
CA ARG A 258 -33.13 -28.51 -20.64
C ARG A 258 -32.43 -28.00 -19.39
N TRP A 259 -32.01 -28.92 -18.51
CA TRP A 259 -31.27 -28.58 -17.29
C TRP A 259 -30.02 -27.74 -17.55
N PHE A 260 -29.29 -28.01 -18.63
CA PHE A 260 -28.07 -27.26 -18.95
C PHE A 260 -28.35 -25.84 -19.46
N GLN A 261 -29.60 -25.44 -19.64
CA GLN A 261 -29.94 -24.05 -19.93
C GLN A 261 -29.95 -23.19 -18.65
N ALA A 262 -29.93 -23.78 -17.45
CA ALA A 262 -29.82 -23.04 -16.20
C ALA A 262 -28.42 -22.41 -16.05
N GLY A 263 -28.35 -21.09 -15.91
CA GLY A 263 -27.13 -20.33 -15.61
C GLY A 263 -26.04 -20.28 -16.68
N CYS A 264 -24.88 -19.72 -16.30
CA CYS A 264 -23.71 -19.48 -17.16
C CYS A 264 -22.54 -20.45 -16.88
N TYR A 265 -21.41 -20.32 -17.60
CA TYR A 265 -20.20 -21.10 -17.33
C TYR A 265 -19.67 -20.78 -15.91
N GLY A 266 -19.24 -21.80 -15.15
CA GLY A 266 -18.77 -21.60 -13.76
C GLY A 266 -19.83 -21.78 -12.66
N ARG A 267 -20.94 -22.48 -12.92
CA ARG A 267 -22.04 -22.81 -11.97
C ARG A 267 -21.55 -23.24 -10.60
N PHE A 268 -22.15 -22.74 -9.53
CA PHE A 268 -21.83 -23.19 -8.16
C PHE A 268 -22.64 -24.41 -7.71
N TRP A 269 -23.79 -24.67 -8.33
CA TRP A 269 -24.64 -25.83 -8.04
C TRP A 269 -24.19 -27.08 -8.80
N GLY A 270 -24.57 -28.24 -8.27
CA GLY A 270 -24.25 -29.57 -8.79
C GLY A 270 -25.18 -30.62 -8.21
N PHE A 271 -25.38 -31.69 -8.98
CA PHE A 271 -26.25 -32.82 -8.61
C PHE A 271 -25.50 -34.12 -8.83
N GLU A 272 -25.74 -35.08 -7.94
CA GLU A 272 -25.20 -36.44 -8.02
C GLU A 272 -26.36 -37.43 -8.05
N TYR A 273 -26.10 -38.70 -8.39
CA TYR A 273 -27.14 -39.72 -8.47
C TYR A 273 -27.96 -39.88 -7.17
N ILE A 274 -27.36 -39.60 -6.00
CA ILE A 274 -28.07 -39.60 -4.72
C ILE A 274 -29.24 -38.60 -4.67
N ASP A 275 -29.21 -37.56 -5.51
CA ASP A 275 -30.27 -36.54 -5.62
C ASP A 275 -31.40 -36.94 -6.57
N LEU A 276 -31.31 -38.08 -7.27
CA LEU A 276 -32.26 -38.48 -8.32
C LEU A 276 -33.72 -38.45 -7.84
N ASN A 277 -34.00 -39.00 -6.67
CA ASN A 277 -35.36 -39.01 -6.11
C ASN A 277 -35.89 -37.58 -5.85
N THR A 278 -35.03 -36.67 -5.41
CA THR A 278 -35.38 -35.26 -5.22
C THR A 278 -35.68 -34.60 -6.56
N VAL A 279 -34.83 -34.82 -7.57
CA VAL A 279 -35.04 -34.26 -8.92
C VAL A 279 -36.33 -34.79 -9.56
N LEU A 280 -36.61 -36.09 -9.42
CA LEU A 280 -37.85 -36.69 -9.93
C LEU A 280 -39.09 -36.10 -9.24
N SER A 281 -39.01 -35.80 -7.94
CA SER A 281 -40.12 -35.16 -7.23
C SER A 281 -40.45 -33.75 -7.74
N TRP A 282 -39.52 -33.08 -8.44
CA TRP A 282 -39.78 -31.79 -9.08
C TRP A 282 -40.70 -31.89 -10.29
N ILE A 283 -40.75 -33.03 -10.97
CA ILE A 283 -41.61 -33.21 -12.14
C ILE A 283 -43.09 -33.12 -11.72
N ASP A 284 -43.43 -33.63 -10.54
CA ASP A 284 -44.78 -33.58 -10.00
C ASP A 284 -45.09 -32.25 -9.28
N SER A 285 -44.08 -31.60 -8.69
CA SER A 285 -44.28 -30.41 -7.85
C SER A 285 -44.15 -29.07 -8.57
N GLN A 286 -43.53 -29.02 -9.76
CA GLN A 286 -43.42 -27.79 -10.54
C GLN A 286 -44.72 -27.46 -11.28
N GLU A 287 -45.08 -26.18 -11.34
CA GLU A 287 -46.30 -25.73 -12.02
C GLU A 287 -46.11 -25.58 -13.53
N LEU A 288 -44.94 -25.09 -13.98
CA LEU A 288 -44.64 -24.83 -15.38
C LEU A 288 -44.14 -26.10 -16.08
N ASP A 289 -44.69 -26.40 -17.26
CA ASP A 289 -44.27 -27.58 -18.03
C ASP A 289 -42.80 -27.51 -18.46
N ASP A 290 -42.30 -26.30 -18.80
CA ASP A 290 -40.87 -26.04 -19.06
C ASP A 290 -39.98 -26.50 -17.89
N ASP A 291 -40.41 -26.24 -16.64
CA ASP A 291 -39.65 -26.60 -15.44
C ASP A 291 -39.71 -28.11 -15.18
N LYS A 292 -40.85 -28.74 -15.45
CA LYS A 292 -40.96 -30.20 -15.41
C LYS A 292 -40.01 -30.85 -16.42
N PHE A 293 -39.86 -30.27 -17.61
CA PHE A 293 -38.87 -30.74 -18.59
C PHE A 293 -37.43 -30.48 -18.15
N VAL A 294 -37.14 -29.33 -17.55
CA VAL A 294 -35.83 -29.05 -16.93
C VAL A 294 -35.48 -30.12 -15.88
N ALA A 295 -36.41 -30.45 -14.98
CA ALA A 295 -36.23 -31.50 -13.97
C ALA A 295 -36.07 -32.89 -14.60
N LEU A 296 -36.91 -33.24 -15.57
CA LEU A 296 -36.86 -34.52 -16.27
C LEU A 296 -35.52 -34.72 -17.00
N THR A 297 -35.01 -33.68 -17.63
CA THR A 297 -33.72 -33.74 -18.33
C THR A 297 -32.53 -33.78 -17.38
N LEU A 298 -32.65 -33.17 -16.19
CA LEU A 298 -31.65 -33.33 -15.13
C LEU A 298 -31.65 -34.77 -14.60
N ALA A 299 -32.84 -35.35 -14.34
CA ALA A 299 -32.97 -36.74 -13.89
C ALA A 299 -32.35 -37.73 -14.89
N TRP A 300 -32.59 -37.52 -16.18
CA TRP A 300 -31.97 -38.31 -17.24
C TRP A 300 -30.43 -38.24 -17.18
N GLU A 301 -29.85 -37.05 -17.00
CA GLU A 301 -28.39 -36.91 -16.93
C GLU A 301 -27.80 -37.64 -15.72
N LEU A 302 -28.47 -37.58 -14.56
CA LEU A 302 -28.04 -38.30 -13.35
C LEU A 302 -28.08 -39.83 -13.53
N ILE A 303 -29.12 -40.36 -14.18
CA ILE A 303 -29.24 -41.79 -14.48
C ILE A 303 -28.17 -42.24 -15.48
N LYS A 304 -27.92 -41.41 -16.49
CA LYS A 304 -26.91 -41.65 -17.53
C LYS A 304 -25.50 -41.74 -16.94
N ASP A 305 -25.14 -40.86 -16.00
CA ASP A 305 -23.84 -40.87 -15.36
C ASP A 305 -23.56 -42.16 -14.56
N GLU A 306 -24.60 -42.84 -14.08
CA GLU A 306 -24.52 -44.13 -13.37
C GLU A 306 -24.77 -45.37 -14.25
N GLY A 307 -24.87 -45.18 -15.57
CA GLY A 307 -24.95 -46.27 -16.54
C GLY A 307 -26.33 -46.87 -16.78
N CYS A 308 -27.43 -46.13 -16.48
CA CYS A 308 -28.81 -46.48 -16.87
C CYS A 308 -29.27 -47.88 -16.44
N LYS A 309 -29.46 -48.09 -15.13
CA LYS A 309 -30.01 -49.37 -14.62
C LYS A 309 -31.46 -49.54 -15.06
N VAL A 310 -31.91 -50.79 -15.17
CA VAL A 310 -33.28 -51.12 -15.61
C VAL A 310 -34.32 -50.49 -14.68
N GLU A 311 -34.05 -50.48 -13.37
CA GLU A 311 -34.94 -49.89 -12.38
C GLU A 311 -35.06 -48.36 -12.52
N ASP A 312 -33.99 -47.68 -12.96
CA ASP A 312 -33.97 -46.22 -13.18
C ASP A 312 -34.74 -45.83 -14.44
N GLU A 313 -34.66 -46.65 -15.49
CA GLU A 313 -35.43 -46.48 -16.73
C GLU A 313 -36.93 -46.71 -16.50
N GLU A 314 -37.31 -47.74 -15.75
CA GLU A 314 -38.69 -48.01 -15.36
C GLU A 314 -39.27 -46.85 -14.52
N LEU A 315 -38.46 -46.29 -13.62
CA LEU A 315 -38.81 -45.13 -12.82
C LEU A 315 -39.02 -43.88 -13.68
N LEU A 316 -38.11 -43.58 -14.61
CA LEU A 316 -38.24 -42.44 -15.51
C LEU A 316 -39.47 -42.55 -16.43
N ASP A 317 -39.70 -43.73 -17.01
CA ASP A 317 -40.89 -43.99 -17.83
C ASP A 317 -42.17 -43.76 -17.01
N SER A 318 -42.21 -44.22 -15.75
CA SER A 318 -43.38 -44.06 -14.89
C SER A 318 -43.76 -42.60 -14.61
N VAL A 319 -42.76 -41.70 -14.50
CA VAL A 319 -42.96 -40.28 -14.22
C VAL A 319 -43.32 -39.50 -15.50
N THR A 320 -42.91 -39.99 -16.68
CA THR A 320 -43.21 -39.33 -17.97
C THR A 320 -44.66 -39.51 -18.46
N VAL A 321 -45.39 -40.52 -17.96
CA VAL A 321 -46.76 -40.87 -18.42
C VAL A 321 -47.75 -39.71 -18.26
N ASN A 322 -47.51 -38.83 -17.27
CA ASN A 322 -48.44 -37.76 -16.91
C ASN A 322 -48.05 -36.39 -17.50
N LEU A 323 -46.97 -36.28 -18.28
CA LEU A 323 -46.47 -35.04 -18.87
C LEU A 323 -46.47 -35.11 -20.40
N GLU A 324 -47.35 -34.35 -21.04
CA GLU A 324 -47.49 -34.31 -22.50
C GLU A 324 -46.17 -33.84 -23.14
N GLY A 325 -45.61 -34.62 -24.08
CA GLY A 325 -44.32 -34.32 -24.72
C GLY A 325 -43.09 -34.91 -24.01
N ALA A 326 -43.22 -35.43 -22.78
CA ALA A 326 -42.12 -36.05 -22.04
C ALA A 326 -41.64 -37.38 -22.63
N PRO A 327 -42.53 -38.30 -23.11
CA PRO A 327 -42.10 -39.52 -23.78
C PRO A 327 -41.31 -39.23 -25.07
N GLU A 328 -41.74 -38.25 -25.88
CA GLU A 328 -41.01 -37.81 -27.07
C GLU A 328 -39.66 -37.20 -26.68
N LEU A 329 -39.62 -36.43 -25.60
CA LEU A 329 -38.40 -35.82 -25.10
C LEU A 329 -37.37 -36.86 -24.66
N ILE A 330 -37.77 -37.79 -23.79
CA ILE A 330 -36.90 -38.90 -23.34
C ILE A 330 -36.53 -39.80 -24.50
N SER A 331 -37.44 -40.08 -25.43
CA SER A 331 -37.14 -40.83 -26.66
C SER A 331 -36.09 -40.09 -27.52
N ASN A 332 -36.16 -38.77 -27.63
CA ASN A 332 -35.13 -37.96 -28.26
C ASN A 332 -33.81 -38.01 -27.46
N PHE A 333 -33.81 -38.04 -26.13
CA PHE A 333 -32.56 -38.23 -25.36
C PHE A 333 -31.96 -39.63 -25.53
N ARG A 334 -32.81 -40.66 -25.61
CA ARG A 334 -32.45 -42.05 -25.92
C ARG A 334 -31.94 -42.19 -27.37
N ASN A 335 -32.38 -41.32 -28.28
CA ASN A 335 -31.99 -41.31 -29.70
C ASN A 335 -31.89 -39.88 -30.28
N PRO A 336 -30.80 -39.14 -29.97
CA PRO A 336 -30.73 -37.69 -30.17
C PRO A 336 -30.83 -37.23 -31.62
N LYS A 337 -31.87 -36.44 -31.90
CA LYS A 337 -31.89 -35.46 -32.99
C LYS A 337 -31.78 -34.06 -32.38
N LYS A 338 -30.60 -33.46 -32.46
CA LYS A 338 -30.36 -32.10 -31.95
C LYS A 338 -31.12 -31.06 -32.78
N GLU A 339 -31.73 -30.08 -32.13
CA GLU A 339 -32.38 -28.96 -32.81
C GLU A 339 -31.36 -27.92 -33.31
N ASP A 340 -31.65 -27.17 -34.38
CA ASP A 340 -30.69 -26.26 -35.02
C ASP A 340 -30.13 -25.16 -34.08
N TRP A 341 -30.91 -24.75 -33.07
CA TRP A 341 -30.46 -23.76 -32.09
C TRP A 341 -29.51 -24.35 -31.04
N GLU A 342 -29.70 -25.63 -30.70
CA GLU A 342 -28.85 -26.40 -29.79
C GLU A 342 -27.48 -26.59 -30.44
N ILE A 343 -27.47 -26.95 -31.73
CA ILE A 343 -26.24 -27.04 -32.53
C ILE A 343 -25.49 -25.70 -32.53
N LYS A 344 -26.19 -24.57 -32.73
CA LYS A 344 -25.56 -23.23 -32.72
C LYS A 344 -25.04 -22.78 -31.36
N GLU A 345 -25.75 -23.10 -30.27
CA GLU A 345 -25.31 -22.74 -28.91
C GLU A 345 -24.15 -23.62 -28.44
N GLU A 346 -24.23 -24.92 -28.69
CA GLU A 346 -23.10 -25.83 -28.51
C GLU A 346 -21.93 -25.38 -29.36
N GLU A 347 -22.11 -25.01 -30.62
CA GLU A 347 -21.03 -24.55 -31.48
C GLU A 347 -20.39 -23.26 -30.94
N ARG A 348 -21.17 -22.32 -30.37
CA ARG A 348 -20.62 -21.11 -29.74
C ARG A 348 -19.85 -21.40 -28.46
N ASN A 349 -20.41 -22.20 -27.57
CA ASN A 349 -19.76 -22.59 -26.32
C ASN A 349 -18.53 -23.45 -26.58
N ARG A 350 -18.65 -24.39 -27.53
CA ARG A 350 -17.56 -25.24 -27.98
C ARG A 350 -16.49 -24.42 -28.66
N LYS A 351 -16.81 -23.49 -29.56
CA LYS A 351 -15.80 -22.58 -30.14
C LYS A 351 -15.04 -21.81 -29.08
N TYR A 352 -15.71 -21.31 -28.03
CA TYR A 352 -15.02 -20.60 -26.96
C TYR A 352 -14.12 -21.51 -26.11
N ILE A 353 -14.62 -22.69 -25.72
CA ILE A 353 -13.85 -23.69 -24.95
C ILE A 353 -12.71 -24.25 -25.79
N GLU A 354 -12.95 -24.57 -27.06
CA GLU A 354 -11.95 -25.02 -28.02
C GLU A 354 -10.95 -23.92 -28.32
N GLU A 355 -11.34 -22.64 -28.40
CA GLU A 355 -10.38 -21.54 -28.57
C GLU A 355 -9.45 -21.47 -27.36
N ARG A 356 -10.01 -21.50 -26.14
CA ARG A 356 -9.23 -21.50 -24.91
C ARG A 356 -8.34 -22.73 -24.76
N ALA A 357 -8.88 -23.92 -25.02
CA ALA A 357 -8.14 -25.17 -24.96
C ALA A 357 -7.10 -25.26 -26.08
N ARG A 358 -7.38 -24.69 -27.27
CA ARG A 358 -6.43 -24.59 -28.38
C ARG A 358 -5.34 -23.59 -28.06
N GLU A 359 -5.64 -22.42 -27.52
CA GLU A 359 -4.64 -21.47 -27.03
C GLU A 359 -3.74 -22.11 -25.97
N GLU A 360 -4.32 -22.89 -25.05
CA GLU A 360 -3.57 -23.63 -24.03
C GLU A 360 -2.73 -24.77 -24.60
N GLU A 361 -3.26 -25.55 -25.54
CA GLU A 361 -2.54 -26.66 -26.19
C GLU A 361 -1.49 -26.14 -27.17
N GLU A 362 -1.79 -25.12 -27.98
CA GLU A 362 -0.83 -24.42 -28.81
C GLU A 362 0.26 -23.78 -27.95
N SER A 363 -0.05 -23.25 -26.76
CA SER A 363 0.96 -22.77 -25.82
C SER A 363 1.86 -23.89 -25.31
N LYS A 364 1.29 -25.06 -24.95
CA LYS A 364 2.06 -26.25 -24.53
C LYS A 364 2.90 -26.83 -25.66
N ASP A 365 2.35 -26.97 -26.85
CA ASP A 365 3.05 -27.50 -28.01
C ASP A 365 4.09 -26.51 -28.51
N ASN A 366 3.82 -25.21 -28.49
CA ASN A 366 4.83 -24.19 -28.72
C ASN A 366 5.95 -24.28 -27.68
N ALA A 367 5.65 -24.48 -26.40
CA ALA A 367 6.67 -24.67 -25.36
C ALA A 367 7.54 -25.90 -25.64
N LYS A 368 6.93 -27.07 -25.93
CA LYS A 368 7.67 -28.28 -26.33
C LYS A 368 8.52 -28.07 -27.58
N ASN A 369 7.95 -27.42 -28.60
CA ASN A 369 8.65 -27.11 -29.86
C ASN A 369 9.85 -26.18 -29.62
N TRP A 370 9.71 -25.20 -28.70
CA TRP A 370 10.83 -24.36 -28.27
C TRP A 370 11.92 -25.16 -27.58
N VAL A 371 11.57 -26.07 -26.67
CA VAL A 371 12.55 -26.96 -26.02
C VAL A 371 13.31 -27.78 -27.06
N ILE A 372 12.62 -28.46 -27.98
CA ILE A 372 13.23 -29.26 -29.05
C ILE A 372 14.12 -28.37 -29.93
N HIS A 373 13.61 -27.21 -30.37
CA HIS A 373 14.34 -26.29 -31.23
C HIS A 373 15.65 -25.83 -30.59
N LEU A 374 15.64 -25.50 -29.29
CA LEU A 374 16.82 -25.08 -28.55
C LEU A 374 17.80 -26.23 -28.27
N GLN A 375 17.32 -27.45 -28.08
CA GLN A 375 18.15 -28.65 -27.96
C GLN A 375 18.87 -28.99 -29.28
N GLU A 376 18.18 -28.86 -30.42
CA GLU A 376 18.76 -29.09 -31.74
C GLU A 376 19.67 -27.95 -32.20
N ASN A 377 19.43 -26.73 -31.72
CA ASN A 377 20.13 -25.52 -32.13
C ASN A 377 20.70 -24.74 -30.92
N PRO A 378 21.57 -25.36 -30.10
CA PRO A 378 22.07 -24.73 -28.87
C PRO A 378 22.89 -23.47 -29.13
N HIS A 379 23.47 -23.34 -30.33
CA HIS A 379 24.22 -22.17 -30.77
C HIS A 379 23.39 -20.87 -30.81
N PHE A 380 22.05 -20.94 -30.88
CA PHE A 380 21.21 -19.74 -30.78
C PHE A 380 21.11 -19.21 -29.34
N ILE A 381 21.43 -20.02 -28.33
CA ILE A 381 21.36 -19.61 -26.93
C ILE A 381 22.56 -18.71 -26.61
N ASP A 382 23.76 -19.14 -27.00
CA ASP A 382 25.05 -18.53 -26.64
C ASP A 382 25.67 -17.66 -27.76
N ALA A 383 24.92 -17.38 -28.82
CA ALA A 383 25.28 -16.44 -29.89
C ALA A 383 25.54 -15.01 -29.36
N LEU A 384 26.74 -14.49 -29.59
CA LEU A 384 27.18 -13.15 -29.16
C LEU A 384 27.30 -12.14 -30.31
N GLU A 385 27.08 -12.56 -31.57
CA GLU A 385 27.31 -11.74 -32.76
C GLU A 385 26.42 -10.50 -32.82
N LEU A 386 25.25 -10.56 -32.19
CA LEU A 386 24.28 -9.45 -32.13
C LEU A 386 24.52 -8.51 -30.94
N ALA A 387 25.38 -8.87 -29.98
CA ALA A 387 25.64 -8.06 -28.80
C ALA A 387 26.22 -6.67 -29.13
N PRO A 388 27.17 -6.53 -30.07
CA PRO A 388 27.69 -5.22 -30.47
C PRO A 388 26.67 -4.34 -31.23
N GLU A 389 25.53 -4.88 -31.63
CA GLU A 389 24.43 -4.12 -32.26
C GLU A 389 23.28 -3.83 -31.28
N GLY A 390 23.43 -4.16 -29.99
CA GLY A 390 22.38 -3.97 -28.99
C GLY A 390 21.15 -4.85 -29.22
N LYS A 391 21.34 -6.02 -29.86
CA LYS A 391 20.25 -6.91 -30.27
C LYS A 391 20.37 -8.29 -29.65
N THR A 392 19.23 -8.95 -29.57
CA THR A 392 19.08 -10.35 -29.18
C THR A 392 18.35 -11.11 -30.27
N ASN A 393 18.58 -12.42 -30.35
CA ASN A 393 17.78 -13.26 -31.25
C ASN A 393 16.47 -13.70 -30.57
N ARG A 394 15.63 -14.42 -31.32
CA ARG A 394 14.32 -14.89 -30.82
C ARG A 394 14.45 -15.92 -29.69
N ALA A 395 15.46 -16.79 -29.73
CA ALA A 395 15.71 -17.80 -28.69
C ALA A 395 16.05 -17.15 -27.35
N GLN A 396 17.00 -16.22 -27.34
CA GLN A 396 17.41 -15.48 -26.15
C GLN A 396 16.24 -14.68 -25.57
N THR A 397 15.50 -13.98 -26.43
CA THR A 397 14.32 -13.21 -26.03
C THR A 397 13.23 -14.10 -25.45
N HIS A 398 13.01 -15.28 -26.03
CA HIS A 398 12.05 -16.25 -25.51
C HIS A 398 12.44 -16.75 -24.12
N LEU A 399 13.70 -17.15 -23.91
CA LEU A 399 14.20 -17.62 -22.62
C LEU A 399 14.11 -16.53 -21.55
N TYR A 400 14.43 -15.28 -21.88
CA TYR A 400 14.27 -14.16 -20.94
C TYR A 400 12.79 -13.90 -20.58
N ILE A 401 11.87 -13.91 -21.56
CA ILE A 401 10.43 -13.72 -21.29
C ILE A 401 9.91 -14.84 -20.38
N ARG A 402 10.31 -16.09 -20.64
CA ARG A 402 9.97 -17.23 -19.79
C ARG A 402 10.50 -17.02 -18.38
N LEU A 403 11.77 -16.66 -18.25
CA LEU A 403 12.40 -16.40 -16.95
C LEU A 403 11.68 -15.28 -16.19
N ARG A 404 11.31 -14.19 -16.87
CA ARG A 404 10.60 -13.05 -16.28
C ARG A 404 9.22 -13.42 -15.72
N ASN A 405 8.51 -14.37 -16.34
CA ASN A 405 7.21 -14.83 -15.81
C ASN A 405 7.31 -15.52 -14.45
N HIS A 406 8.51 -15.93 -14.03
CA HIS A 406 8.79 -16.47 -12.70
C HIS A 406 9.23 -15.41 -11.68
N ALA A 407 9.49 -14.17 -12.11
CA ALA A 407 9.89 -13.10 -11.20
C ALA A 407 8.70 -12.62 -10.35
N ILE A 408 8.92 -12.50 -9.04
CA ILE A 408 7.89 -12.06 -8.07
C ILE A 408 7.77 -10.51 -8.07
N ASP A 409 8.86 -9.81 -8.37
CA ASP A 409 8.93 -8.35 -8.33
C ASP A 409 8.77 -7.74 -9.72
N ASN A 410 7.70 -6.96 -9.91
CA ASN A 410 7.45 -6.21 -11.14
C ASN A 410 8.11 -4.82 -11.14
N ASN A 411 8.78 -4.43 -10.05
CA ASN A 411 9.39 -3.13 -9.85
C ASN A 411 10.91 -3.10 -10.14
N SER A 412 11.46 -4.20 -10.66
CA SER A 412 12.87 -4.37 -11.05
C SER A 412 12.96 -5.05 -12.42
N TYR A 413 13.97 -4.71 -13.21
CA TYR A 413 14.33 -5.43 -14.44
C TYR A 413 15.31 -6.57 -14.19
N ILE A 414 16.09 -6.49 -13.10
CA ILE A 414 17.14 -7.44 -12.78
C ILE A 414 16.54 -8.79 -12.37
N ILE A 415 17.09 -9.84 -12.98
CA ILE A 415 16.91 -11.22 -12.57
C ILE A 415 18.30 -11.78 -12.30
N ASP A 416 18.50 -12.34 -11.12
CA ASP A 416 19.81 -12.79 -10.61
C ASP A 416 19.95 -14.32 -10.61
N ASP A 417 18.91 -15.05 -11.01
CA ASP A 417 18.89 -16.51 -11.01
C ASP A 417 18.13 -17.04 -12.24
N CYS A 418 18.78 -17.95 -12.97
CA CYS A 418 18.18 -18.64 -14.11
C CYS A 418 17.57 -20.02 -13.73
N SER A 419 17.73 -20.48 -12.49
CA SER A 419 17.25 -21.79 -12.03
C SER A 419 15.77 -22.09 -12.31
N PRO A 420 14.83 -21.12 -12.36
CA PRO A 420 13.45 -21.41 -12.72
C PRO A 420 13.27 -22.01 -14.12
N LEU A 421 14.22 -21.81 -15.04
CA LEU A 421 14.18 -22.40 -16.38
C LEU A 421 14.50 -23.90 -16.40
N ILE A 422 15.06 -24.47 -15.32
CA ILE A 422 15.46 -25.89 -15.27
C ILE A 422 14.25 -26.81 -15.45
N GLU A 423 13.10 -26.47 -14.86
CA GLU A 423 11.90 -27.30 -14.94
C GLU A 423 11.38 -27.44 -16.38
N GLU A 424 11.42 -26.36 -17.16
CA GLU A 424 10.90 -26.33 -18.54
C GLU A 424 11.96 -26.73 -19.59
N PHE A 425 13.20 -26.24 -19.46
CA PHE A 425 14.23 -26.34 -20.50
C PHE A 425 15.40 -27.28 -20.12
N GLY A 426 15.48 -27.73 -18.86
CA GLY A 426 16.56 -28.56 -18.36
C GLY A 426 17.84 -27.79 -18.02
N GLU A 427 18.77 -28.48 -17.35
CA GLU A 427 20.01 -27.89 -16.83
C GLU A 427 20.95 -27.37 -17.92
N GLU A 428 21.06 -28.07 -19.06
CA GLU A 428 21.99 -27.69 -20.13
C GLU A 428 21.63 -26.33 -20.76
N ILE A 429 20.37 -26.17 -21.20
CA ILE A 429 19.88 -24.92 -21.81
C ILE A 429 19.97 -23.78 -20.81
N THR A 430 19.55 -24.03 -19.56
CA THR A 430 19.61 -23.03 -18.49
C THR A 430 21.03 -22.57 -18.21
N SER A 431 21.98 -23.51 -18.11
CA SER A 431 23.40 -23.20 -17.89
C SER A 431 24.01 -22.44 -19.06
N ARG A 432 23.68 -22.82 -20.30
CA ARG A 432 24.12 -22.09 -21.50
C ARG A 432 23.57 -20.67 -21.52
N PHE A 433 22.28 -20.49 -21.19
CA PHE A 433 21.66 -19.18 -21.17
C PHE A 433 22.23 -18.28 -20.06
N SER A 434 22.45 -18.83 -18.87
CA SER A 434 23.12 -18.11 -17.77
C SER A 434 24.53 -17.66 -18.17
N ASN A 435 25.33 -18.56 -18.75
CA ASN A 435 26.66 -18.23 -19.28
C ASN A 435 26.60 -17.21 -20.42
N PHE A 436 25.58 -17.30 -21.28
CA PHE A 436 25.33 -16.32 -22.33
C PHE A 436 25.13 -14.93 -21.72
N LEU A 437 24.25 -14.75 -20.73
CA LEU A 437 24.00 -13.45 -20.12
C LEU A 437 25.29 -12.82 -19.56
N VAL A 438 26.11 -13.62 -18.87
CA VAL A 438 27.41 -13.21 -18.31
C VAL A 438 28.42 -12.79 -19.40
N ASN A 439 28.41 -13.44 -20.56
CA ASN A 439 29.30 -13.06 -21.67
C ASN A 439 28.70 -11.94 -22.53
N TYR A 440 27.38 -11.86 -22.64
CA TYR A 440 26.64 -10.92 -23.46
C TYR A 440 26.89 -9.50 -23.01
N TRP A 441 26.79 -9.22 -21.70
CA TRP A 441 27.00 -7.86 -21.19
C TRP A 441 28.41 -7.33 -21.49
N LYS A 442 29.42 -8.22 -21.58
CA LYS A 442 30.80 -7.84 -21.90
C LYS A 442 30.94 -7.39 -23.35
N CYS A 443 30.21 -8.02 -24.27
CA CYS A 443 30.20 -7.70 -25.71
C CYS A 443 29.12 -6.68 -26.12
N PHE A 444 28.16 -6.39 -25.23
CA PHE A 444 27.03 -5.51 -25.52
C PHE A 444 27.46 -4.08 -25.85
N GLU A 445 26.94 -3.52 -26.94
CA GLU A 445 27.09 -2.10 -27.30
C GLU A 445 25.75 -1.56 -27.80
N ASP A 446 25.29 -0.45 -27.23
CA ASP A 446 24.10 0.28 -27.66
C ASP A 446 24.14 1.71 -27.09
N ASN A 447 23.34 2.61 -27.67
CA ASN A 447 23.09 3.96 -27.17
C ASN A 447 21.93 3.91 -26.16
N ILE A 448 22.25 3.53 -24.93
CA ILE A 448 21.26 3.23 -23.88
C ILE A 448 20.92 4.45 -23.02
N LEU A 449 21.81 5.44 -22.94
CA LEU A 449 21.59 6.63 -22.11
C LEU A 449 20.84 7.72 -22.87
N LEU A 450 20.08 8.53 -22.15
CA LEU A 450 19.38 9.70 -22.73
C LEU A 450 20.38 10.68 -23.38
N SER A 451 21.55 10.85 -22.75
CA SER A 451 22.66 11.65 -23.28
C SER A 451 23.24 11.12 -24.59
N GLU A 452 22.92 9.88 -24.96
CA GLU A 452 23.36 9.21 -26.19
C GLU A 452 22.23 9.17 -27.25
N GLY A 453 21.07 9.77 -26.96
CA GLY A 453 19.91 9.82 -27.84
C GLY A 453 18.87 8.72 -27.64
N SER A 454 18.95 7.95 -26.54
CA SER A 454 17.90 6.99 -26.19
C SER A 454 16.59 7.69 -25.80
N LYS A 455 15.47 6.96 -25.80
CA LYS A 455 14.16 7.50 -25.38
C LYS A 455 13.87 7.15 -23.93
N ARG A 456 13.17 8.03 -23.23
CA ARG A 456 12.72 7.78 -21.85
C ARG A 456 11.78 6.58 -21.82
N ASN A 457 11.92 5.73 -20.80
CA ASN A 457 11.08 4.55 -20.57
C ASN A 457 11.05 3.56 -21.75
N SER A 458 12.13 3.49 -22.54
CA SER A 458 12.23 2.58 -23.69
C SER A 458 13.37 1.57 -23.55
N THR A 459 13.64 1.08 -22.34
CA THR A 459 14.70 0.08 -22.10
C THR A 459 14.40 -1.20 -22.89
N THR A 460 15.35 -1.61 -23.73
CA THR A 460 15.20 -2.78 -24.61
C THR A 460 15.46 -4.08 -23.86
N TYR A 461 14.93 -5.21 -24.34
CA TYR A 461 15.26 -6.53 -23.77
C TYR A 461 16.75 -6.84 -23.83
N ALA A 462 17.46 -6.38 -24.86
CA ALA A 462 18.90 -6.51 -24.96
C ALA A 462 19.62 -5.80 -23.81
N THR A 463 19.23 -4.55 -23.50
CA THR A 463 19.75 -3.80 -22.36
C THR A 463 19.47 -4.53 -21.04
N ILE A 464 18.24 -5.01 -20.86
CA ILE A 464 17.86 -5.72 -19.63
C ILE A 464 18.66 -7.02 -19.46
N MET A 465 18.82 -7.81 -20.52
CA MET A 465 19.63 -9.03 -20.46
C MET A 465 21.10 -8.74 -20.12
N ALA A 466 21.66 -7.63 -20.63
CA ALA A 466 23.00 -7.20 -20.24
C ALA A 466 23.06 -6.82 -18.75
N LEU A 467 22.04 -6.15 -18.18
CA LEU A 467 21.97 -5.91 -16.73
C LEU A 467 21.92 -7.22 -15.93
N CYS A 468 21.02 -8.14 -16.32
CA CYS A 468 20.89 -9.44 -15.65
C CYS A 468 22.22 -10.21 -15.69
N GLY A 469 22.96 -10.14 -16.81
CA GLY A 469 24.28 -10.74 -16.94
C GLY A 469 25.28 -10.27 -15.89
N ILE A 470 25.29 -8.97 -15.55
CA ILE A 470 26.15 -8.43 -14.50
C ILE A 470 25.70 -8.93 -13.13
N GLU A 471 24.39 -8.95 -12.84
CA GLU A 471 23.89 -9.41 -11.54
C GLU A 471 24.20 -10.90 -11.32
N ILE A 472 23.99 -11.73 -12.34
CA ILE A 472 24.34 -13.15 -12.31
C ILE A 472 25.84 -13.33 -12.07
N GLU A 473 26.71 -12.57 -12.76
CA GLU A 473 28.15 -12.63 -12.53
C GLU A 473 28.52 -12.16 -11.12
N ASN A 474 27.87 -11.11 -10.60
CA ASN A 474 28.07 -10.61 -9.25
C ASN A 474 27.68 -11.62 -8.16
N LYS A 475 26.59 -12.36 -8.37
CA LYS A 475 26.11 -13.41 -7.47
C LYS A 475 27.01 -14.65 -7.51
N THR A 476 27.43 -15.07 -8.71
CA THR A 476 28.24 -16.28 -8.91
C THR A 476 29.72 -16.07 -8.59
N ASN A 477 30.27 -14.88 -8.84
CA ASN A 477 31.66 -14.52 -8.57
C ASN A 477 31.73 -13.22 -7.76
N HIS A 478 31.93 -13.33 -6.45
CA HIS A 478 32.00 -12.17 -5.55
C HIS A 478 33.12 -11.18 -5.91
N ASN A 479 34.18 -11.65 -6.57
CA ASN A 479 35.34 -10.86 -6.99
C ASN A 479 35.35 -10.60 -8.51
N TRP A 480 34.20 -10.64 -9.19
CA TRP A 480 34.13 -10.42 -10.64
C TRP A 480 34.74 -9.09 -11.09
N VAL A 481 34.61 -8.05 -10.26
CA VAL A 481 35.22 -6.73 -10.47
C VAL A 481 36.75 -6.84 -10.62
N ASP A 482 37.37 -7.90 -10.12
CA ASP A 482 38.78 -8.14 -10.31
C ASP A 482 39.19 -8.57 -11.73
N GLY A 483 38.26 -9.20 -12.45
CA GLY A 483 38.48 -9.73 -13.79
C GLY A 483 38.04 -8.82 -14.94
N ILE A 484 37.42 -7.66 -14.66
CA ILE A 484 36.93 -6.75 -15.71
C ILE A 484 37.95 -5.67 -16.07
N SER A 485 37.91 -5.15 -17.30
CA SER A 485 38.71 -4.01 -17.75
C SER A 485 38.07 -2.66 -17.36
N ALA A 486 38.82 -1.56 -17.50
CA ALA A 486 38.29 -0.20 -17.33
C ALA A 486 37.12 0.10 -18.29
N GLU A 487 37.17 -0.39 -19.52
CA GLU A 487 36.09 -0.23 -20.50
C GLU A 487 34.82 -1.00 -20.09
N GLN A 488 34.99 -2.21 -19.55
CA GLN A 488 33.88 -2.99 -19.00
C GLN A 488 33.30 -2.35 -17.74
N ALA A 489 34.13 -1.70 -16.91
CA ALA A 489 33.65 -0.92 -15.78
C ALA A 489 32.77 0.26 -16.23
N ILE A 490 33.22 1.02 -17.25
CA ILE A 490 32.41 2.09 -17.87
C ILE A 490 31.07 1.52 -18.37
N LYS A 491 31.10 0.39 -19.07
CA LYS A 491 29.90 -0.27 -19.61
C LYS A 491 28.94 -0.71 -18.49
N ALA A 492 29.45 -1.33 -17.43
CA ALA A 492 28.65 -1.72 -16.27
C ALA A 492 28.01 -0.51 -15.60
N THR A 493 28.75 0.59 -15.41
CA THR A 493 28.18 1.83 -14.87
C THR A 493 27.11 2.43 -15.77
N ARG A 494 27.28 2.42 -17.10
CA ARG A 494 26.23 2.85 -18.05
C ARG A 494 24.96 2.01 -17.88
N LEU A 495 25.09 0.69 -17.84
CA LEU A 495 23.97 -0.23 -17.65
C LEU A 495 23.24 -0.01 -16.31
N SER A 496 23.97 0.33 -15.24
CA SER A 496 23.35 0.61 -13.94
C SER A 496 22.28 1.72 -13.96
N LEU A 497 22.41 2.69 -14.88
CA LEU A 497 21.45 3.78 -15.04
C LEU A 497 20.17 3.36 -15.75
N CYS A 498 20.18 2.23 -16.46
CA CYS A 498 19.05 1.68 -17.21
C CYS A 498 18.11 0.80 -16.38
N GLU A 499 18.48 0.48 -15.15
CA GLU A 499 17.62 -0.24 -14.21
C GLU A 499 16.33 0.53 -13.93
N LEU A 500 15.23 -0.13 -13.56
CA LEU A 500 13.92 0.52 -13.55
C LEU A 500 13.84 1.66 -12.52
N ASN A 501 14.20 1.39 -11.26
CA ASN A 501 14.03 2.36 -10.16
C ASN A 501 15.32 2.67 -9.40
N GLU A 502 16.15 1.67 -9.11
CA GLU A 502 17.30 1.80 -8.23
C GLU A 502 18.63 1.60 -8.96
N ILE A 503 19.72 2.11 -8.38
CA ILE A 503 21.07 1.77 -8.85
C ILE A 503 21.49 0.46 -8.17
N PRO A 504 21.88 -0.57 -8.94
CA PRO A 504 22.25 -1.86 -8.36
C PRO A 504 23.41 -1.78 -7.37
N SER A 505 23.33 -2.58 -6.30
CA SER A 505 24.31 -2.56 -5.20
C SER A 505 25.74 -2.90 -5.62
N TRP A 506 25.93 -3.68 -6.69
CA TRP A 506 27.26 -4.03 -7.19
C TRP A 506 28.04 -2.84 -7.77
N VAL A 507 27.38 -1.73 -8.09
CA VAL A 507 28.05 -0.51 -8.58
C VAL A 507 29.05 0.01 -7.54
N GLU A 508 28.77 -0.14 -6.25
CA GLU A 508 29.70 0.28 -5.19
C GLU A 508 31.04 -0.49 -5.28
N LYS A 509 30.99 -1.78 -5.64
CA LYS A 509 32.20 -2.58 -5.85
C LYS A 509 33.00 -2.09 -7.06
N VAL A 510 32.30 -1.76 -8.15
CA VAL A 510 32.92 -1.20 -9.36
C VAL A 510 33.55 0.16 -9.04
N TYR A 511 32.86 1.02 -8.29
CA TYR A 511 33.34 2.33 -7.87
C TYR A 511 34.62 2.26 -7.03
N LYS A 512 34.69 1.33 -6.07
CA LYS A 512 35.87 1.14 -5.21
C LYS A 512 37.14 0.80 -5.99
N LYS A 513 37.01 0.15 -7.15
CA LYS A 513 38.16 -0.23 -7.99
C LYS A 513 38.42 0.73 -9.17
N TYR A 514 37.35 1.19 -9.82
CA TYR A 514 37.38 1.98 -11.05
C TYR A 514 36.77 3.36 -10.85
N THR A 515 37.19 4.05 -9.78
CA THR A 515 36.64 5.34 -9.34
C THR A 515 36.55 6.35 -10.48
N SER A 516 37.62 6.52 -11.26
CA SER A 516 37.68 7.53 -12.32
C SER A 516 36.72 7.24 -13.48
N GLU A 517 36.56 5.97 -13.82
CA GLU A 517 35.71 5.47 -14.89
C GLU A 517 34.23 5.61 -14.52
N VAL A 518 33.87 5.21 -13.30
CA VAL A 518 32.50 5.35 -12.77
C VAL A 518 32.10 6.83 -12.72
N LEU A 519 32.96 7.69 -12.15
CA LEU A 519 32.69 9.12 -12.08
C LEU A 519 32.56 9.74 -13.47
N ARG A 520 33.39 9.33 -14.44
CA ARG A 520 33.28 9.84 -15.82
C ARG A 520 31.89 9.60 -16.41
N VAL A 521 31.28 8.43 -16.18
CA VAL A 521 29.94 8.11 -16.69
C VAL A 521 28.89 8.99 -16.03
N TYR A 522 28.86 9.03 -14.69
CA TYR A 522 27.87 9.84 -13.98
C TYR A 522 28.02 11.33 -14.28
N LEU A 523 29.24 11.86 -14.26
CA LEU A 523 29.51 13.28 -14.56
C LEU A 523 29.12 13.67 -15.99
N SER A 524 29.30 12.76 -16.96
CA SER A 524 28.85 13.01 -18.34
C SER A 524 27.33 13.08 -18.42
N GLY A 525 26.63 12.16 -17.75
CA GLY A 525 25.17 12.19 -17.65
C GLY A 525 24.67 13.45 -16.94
N LEU A 526 25.33 13.85 -15.84
CA LEU A 526 25.00 15.06 -15.09
C LEU A 526 25.21 16.33 -15.90
N LYS A 527 26.33 16.43 -16.62
CA LYS A 527 26.57 17.58 -17.51
C LYS A 527 25.48 17.70 -18.56
N TRP A 528 25.09 16.58 -19.17
CA TRP A 528 23.98 16.56 -20.13
C TRP A 528 22.67 17.04 -19.50
N CYS A 529 22.37 16.67 -18.24
CA CYS A 529 21.18 17.16 -17.54
C CYS A 529 21.14 18.69 -17.39
N TYR A 530 22.30 19.36 -17.35
CA TYR A 530 22.41 20.82 -17.26
C TYR A 530 22.37 21.51 -18.64
N GLU A 531 22.73 20.80 -19.70
CA GLU A 531 22.70 21.28 -21.09
C GLU A 531 21.35 21.01 -21.78
N ASP A 532 20.53 20.10 -21.25
CA ASP A 532 19.23 19.76 -21.82
C ASP A 532 18.22 20.91 -21.65
N GLU A 533 17.83 21.51 -22.77
CA GLU A 533 16.79 22.55 -22.85
C GLU A 533 15.39 21.96 -23.09
N SER A 534 15.24 20.63 -23.13
CA SER A 534 13.94 20.00 -23.37
C SER A 534 12.97 20.28 -22.22
N GLU A 535 11.69 20.52 -22.54
CA GLU A 535 10.63 20.74 -21.52
C GLU A 535 10.29 19.46 -20.72
N ASN A 536 10.90 18.32 -21.07
CA ASN A 536 10.67 17.07 -20.39
C ASN A 536 11.49 17.02 -19.09
N ASP A 537 10.89 16.56 -17.99
CA ASP A 537 11.59 16.36 -16.70
C ASP A 537 12.52 15.13 -16.74
N ASN A 538 13.36 15.05 -17.77
CA ASN A 538 14.31 13.96 -18.04
C ASN A 538 15.61 14.18 -17.25
N SER A 539 16.00 15.44 -17.04
CA SER A 539 17.25 15.86 -16.41
C SER A 539 17.34 15.51 -14.91
N SER A 540 16.21 15.37 -14.22
CA SER A 540 16.18 15.06 -12.78
C SER A 540 16.30 13.56 -12.49
N PHE A 541 16.00 12.67 -13.45
CA PHE A 541 15.95 11.23 -13.20
C PHE A 541 17.31 10.63 -12.82
N VAL A 542 18.40 11.09 -13.47
CA VAL A 542 19.76 10.60 -13.19
C VAL A 542 20.20 11.02 -11.79
N LEU A 543 19.97 12.28 -11.43
CA LEU A 543 20.31 12.80 -10.10
C LEU A 543 19.51 12.13 -9.00
N ASP A 544 18.20 11.91 -9.20
CA ASP A 544 17.36 11.26 -8.20
C ASP A 544 17.86 9.86 -7.85
N LYS A 545 18.23 9.07 -8.87
CA LYS A 545 18.81 7.74 -8.68
C LYS A 545 20.10 7.77 -7.86
N ILE A 546 21.00 8.71 -8.16
CA ILE A 546 22.29 8.88 -7.44
C ILE A 546 22.05 9.32 -6.00
N ILE A 547 21.16 10.30 -5.79
CA ILE A 547 20.83 10.86 -4.48
C ILE A 547 20.29 9.79 -3.54
N ASN A 548 19.37 8.95 -4.03
CA ASN A 548 18.68 7.99 -3.17
C ASN A 548 19.46 6.69 -2.96
N ASN A 549 20.31 6.26 -3.91
CA ASN A 549 20.95 4.93 -3.87
C ASN A 549 22.48 4.94 -3.79
N CYS A 550 23.15 6.09 -3.97
CA CYS A 550 24.61 6.15 -4.12
C CYS A 550 25.27 7.19 -3.20
N SER A 551 24.98 7.12 -1.90
CA SER A 551 25.58 8.01 -0.89
C SER A 551 27.11 8.01 -0.90
N TYR A 552 27.73 6.88 -1.25
CA TYR A 552 29.18 6.74 -1.40
C TYR A 552 29.78 7.58 -2.56
N LEU A 553 28.97 8.11 -3.47
CA LEU A 553 29.40 8.98 -4.57
C LEU A 553 29.19 10.47 -4.28
N HIS A 554 28.45 10.84 -3.23
CA HIS A 554 27.97 12.21 -3.06
C HIS A 554 29.10 13.23 -2.98
N ASN A 555 30.18 12.93 -2.23
CA ASN A 555 31.31 13.84 -2.08
C ASN A 555 32.09 14.03 -3.39
N ASP A 556 32.33 12.95 -4.13
CA ASP A 556 33.09 12.99 -5.38
C ASP A 556 32.32 13.68 -6.53
N ILE A 557 30.98 13.71 -6.45
CA ILE A 557 30.09 14.37 -7.42
C ILE A 557 29.74 15.81 -7.00
N ALA A 558 29.81 16.14 -5.72
CA ALA A 558 29.37 17.44 -5.20
C ALA A 558 30.14 18.61 -5.81
N ARG A 559 31.47 18.51 -5.92
CA ARG A 559 32.27 19.61 -6.47
C ARG A 559 31.94 19.92 -7.94
N PRO A 560 31.84 18.92 -8.84
CA PRO A 560 31.32 19.14 -10.19
C PRO A 560 29.92 19.78 -10.23
N ILE A 561 28.98 19.35 -9.37
CA ILE A 561 27.64 19.97 -9.31
C ILE A 561 27.73 21.42 -8.84
N TYR A 562 28.59 21.73 -7.88
CA TYR A 562 28.82 23.10 -7.42
C TYR A 562 29.31 23.99 -8.58
N GLU A 563 30.23 23.50 -9.40
CA GLU A 563 30.77 24.22 -10.56
C GLU A 563 29.71 24.41 -11.65
N LEU A 564 28.95 23.34 -11.97
CA LEU A 564 27.84 23.41 -12.91
C LEU A 564 26.76 24.40 -12.46
N LEU A 565 26.40 24.38 -11.17
CA LEU A 565 25.49 25.38 -10.62
C LEU A 565 26.10 26.77 -10.71
N THR A 566 27.39 26.95 -10.42
CA THR A 566 28.05 28.27 -10.52
C THR A 566 27.94 28.86 -11.93
N GLU A 567 28.14 28.04 -12.96
CA GLU A 567 28.22 28.44 -14.36
C GLU A 567 26.85 28.57 -15.05
N ASN A 568 25.84 27.82 -14.61
CA ASN A 568 24.56 27.70 -15.31
C ASN A 568 23.39 28.25 -14.50
N THR A 569 22.43 28.88 -15.19
CA THR A 569 21.15 29.28 -14.60
C THR A 569 20.12 28.18 -14.83
N ILE A 570 19.61 27.60 -13.74
CA ILE A 570 18.69 26.46 -13.80
C ILE A 570 17.25 26.94 -13.63
N SER A 571 16.42 26.63 -14.62
CA SER A 571 14.99 26.93 -14.62
C SER A 571 14.12 25.74 -14.21
N SER A 572 14.66 24.51 -14.26
CA SER A 572 13.96 23.30 -13.82
C SER A 572 14.01 23.16 -12.30
N TYR A 573 12.81 23.16 -11.67
CA TYR A 573 12.68 23.03 -10.23
C TYR A 573 13.29 21.72 -9.70
N GLN A 574 13.01 20.58 -10.34
CA GLN A 574 13.49 19.28 -9.86
C GLN A 574 15.01 19.16 -9.96
N LEU A 575 15.60 19.61 -11.08
CA LEU A 575 17.04 19.62 -11.26
C LEU A 575 17.74 20.48 -10.20
N LEU A 576 17.24 21.70 -9.96
CA LEU A 576 17.82 22.59 -8.94
C LEU A 576 17.63 22.02 -7.52
N LYS A 577 16.43 21.52 -7.20
CA LYS A 577 16.13 20.90 -5.90
C LYS A 577 17.09 19.75 -5.59
N GLN A 578 17.25 18.83 -6.52
CA GLN A 578 18.11 17.67 -6.35
C GLN A 578 19.59 18.04 -6.29
N SER A 579 20.03 19.01 -7.10
CA SER A 579 21.41 19.49 -7.09
C SER A 579 21.75 20.13 -5.74
N VAL A 580 20.91 21.03 -5.23
CA VAL A 580 21.10 21.64 -3.90
C VAL A 580 21.00 20.59 -2.80
N ARG A 581 20.12 19.59 -2.92
CA ARG A 581 20.02 18.47 -1.97
C ARG A 581 21.31 17.67 -1.90
N LEU A 582 21.89 17.29 -3.04
CA LEU A 582 23.15 16.55 -3.08
C LEU A 582 24.28 17.36 -2.45
N LEU A 583 24.42 18.65 -2.81
CA LEU A 583 25.40 19.53 -2.18
C LEU A 583 25.19 19.60 -0.65
N SER A 584 23.94 19.69 -0.21
CA SER A 584 23.60 19.77 1.21
C SER A 584 23.94 18.49 1.98
N MET A 585 23.92 17.32 1.34
CA MET A 585 24.31 16.03 1.94
C MET A 585 25.81 15.71 1.82
N SER A 586 26.57 16.52 1.08
CA SER A 586 28.01 16.34 0.84
C SER A 586 28.91 17.09 1.82
N ASP A 587 30.22 16.98 1.63
CA ASP A 587 31.28 17.68 2.36
C ASP A 587 31.44 19.18 2.04
N ILE A 588 30.65 19.72 1.09
CA ILE A 588 30.62 21.16 0.81
C ILE A 588 30.13 21.91 2.05
N ASN A 589 30.95 22.86 2.53
CA ASN A 589 30.69 23.56 3.79
C ASN A 589 29.68 24.72 3.61
N ASN A 590 29.19 25.22 4.74
CA ASN A 590 28.18 26.28 4.77
C ASN A 590 28.70 27.59 4.16
N GLU A 591 29.98 27.91 4.30
CA GLU A 591 30.59 29.10 3.69
C GLU A 591 30.57 29.05 2.16
N GLN A 592 30.90 27.90 1.57
CA GLN A 592 30.87 27.69 0.13
C GLN A 592 29.44 27.78 -0.41
N LEU A 593 28.48 27.12 0.24
CA LEU A 593 27.07 27.18 -0.16
C LEU A 593 26.48 28.59 -0.03
N ALA A 594 26.86 29.32 1.02
CA ALA A 594 26.46 30.71 1.21
C ALA A 594 27.03 31.63 0.11
N GLU A 595 28.27 31.42 -0.32
CA GLU A 595 28.85 32.20 -1.43
C GLU A 595 28.19 31.86 -2.76
N LEU A 596 27.89 30.58 -3.03
CA LEU A 596 27.12 30.16 -4.20
C LEU A 596 25.73 30.83 -4.22
N ALA A 597 25.01 30.76 -3.10
CA ALA A 597 23.70 31.38 -2.96
C ALA A 597 23.77 32.90 -3.20
N LYS A 598 24.74 33.58 -2.58
CA LYS A 598 24.97 35.03 -2.76
C LYS A 598 25.31 35.38 -4.22
N GLN A 599 26.17 34.61 -4.87
CA GLN A 599 26.48 34.81 -6.29
C GLN A 599 25.20 34.71 -7.13
N LYS A 600 24.39 33.67 -6.89
CA LYS A 600 23.15 33.41 -7.62
C LYS A 600 22.08 34.48 -7.41
N LEU A 601 21.92 34.95 -6.18
CA LEU A 601 21.02 36.08 -5.88
C LEU A 601 21.43 37.37 -6.62
N ASN A 602 22.71 37.56 -6.90
CA ASN A 602 23.18 38.71 -7.67
C ASN A 602 22.99 38.55 -9.18
N SER A 603 23.23 37.35 -9.72
CA SER A 603 23.17 37.09 -11.17
C SER A 603 21.78 36.72 -11.69
N GLU A 604 20.88 36.19 -10.84
CA GLU A 604 19.62 35.55 -11.27
C GLU A 604 18.37 36.17 -10.62
N LYS A 605 18.33 37.50 -10.50
CA LYS A 605 17.25 38.21 -9.79
C LYS A 605 15.85 37.95 -10.35
N GLU A 606 15.73 37.70 -11.65
CA GLU A 606 14.46 37.46 -12.34
C GLU A 606 14.10 35.97 -12.46
N ASN A 607 14.96 35.05 -11.96
CA ASN A 607 14.68 33.62 -12.00
C ASN A 607 13.54 33.29 -11.03
N VAL A 608 12.53 32.55 -11.52
CA VAL A 608 11.38 32.12 -10.70
C VAL A 608 11.79 31.24 -9.51
N LEU A 609 12.95 30.57 -9.58
CA LEU A 609 13.51 29.73 -8.53
C LEU A 609 14.46 30.47 -7.57
N VAL A 610 14.57 31.81 -7.67
CA VAL A 610 15.45 32.62 -6.81
C VAL A 610 15.20 32.42 -5.30
N TYR A 611 13.99 32.02 -4.93
CA TYR A 611 13.63 31.68 -3.55
C TYR A 611 14.47 30.51 -2.98
N MET A 612 14.90 29.56 -3.80
CA MET A 612 15.75 28.44 -3.35
C MET A 612 17.13 28.93 -2.92
N TRP A 613 17.67 29.96 -3.59
CA TRP A 613 18.93 30.59 -3.24
C TRP A 613 18.81 31.41 -1.94
N TRP A 614 17.71 32.14 -1.76
CA TRP A 614 17.42 32.81 -0.49
C TRP A 614 17.32 31.81 0.67
N ALA A 615 16.58 30.71 0.47
CA ALA A 615 16.44 29.66 1.47
C ALA A 615 17.78 28.99 1.80
N LEU A 616 18.61 28.68 0.79
CA LEU A 616 19.96 28.14 0.99
C LEU A 616 20.84 29.12 1.78
N TYR A 617 20.78 30.42 1.47
CA TYR A 617 21.60 31.42 2.16
C TYR A 617 21.19 31.57 3.63
N ILE A 618 19.88 31.61 3.91
CA ILE A 618 19.35 31.63 5.28
C ILE A 618 19.76 30.35 6.03
N ALA A 619 19.62 29.18 5.41
CA ALA A 619 19.90 27.90 6.03
C ALA A 619 21.37 27.68 6.38
N THR A 620 22.29 28.33 5.65
CA THR A 620 23.73 28.16 5.79
C THR A 620 24.42 29.31 6.53
N LYS A 621 23.92 30.55 6.42
CA LYS A 621 24.51 31.74 7.06
C LYS A 621 23.43 32.75 7.49
N PRO A 622 22.63 32.41 8.52
CA PRO A 622 21.45 33.18 8.94
C PRO A 622 21.77 34.55 9.57
N ASN A 623 22.93 34.70 10.19
CA ASN A 623 23.28 35.93 10.92
C ASN A 623 23.45 37.10 9.95
N GLY A 624 22.63 38.14 10.10
CA GLY A 624 22.60 39.33 9.23
C GLY A 624 21.83 39.12 7.93
N ILE A 625 21.73 37.91 7.37
CA ILE A 625 21.03 37.69 6.11
C ILE A 625 19.51 37.85 6.25
N LEU A 626 18.94 37.54 7.42
CA LEU A 626 17.50 37.76 7.66
C LEU A 626 17.12 39.25 7.55
N SER A 627 18.00 40.15 7.99
CA SER A 627 17.80 41.60 7.85
C SER A 627 17.92 42.04 6.38
N VAL A 628 18.90 41.51 5.65
CA VAL A 628 19.03 41.78 4.21
C VAL A 628 17.82 41.26 3.43
N PHE A 629 17.29 40.09 3.81
CA PHE A 629 16.08 39.54 3.21
C PHE A 629 14.85 40.39 3.53
N GLU A 630 14.73 40.89 4.76
CA GLU A 630 13.69 41.84 5.15
C GLU A 630 13.72 43.14 4.33
N GLU A 631 14.91 43.74 4.16
CA GLU A 631 15.09 44.92 3.31
C GLU A 631 14.68 44.63 1.86
N HIS A 632 15.09 43.48 1.31
CA HIS A 632 14.72 43.09 -0.04
C HIS A 632 13.20 42.89 -0.22
N LEU A 633 12.53 42.25 0.74
CA LEU A 633 11.08 42.09 0.71
C LEU A 633 10.35 43.44 0.80
N ALA A 634 10.90 44.42 1.50
CA ALA A 634 10.33 45.76 1.62
C ALA A 634 10.44 46.59 0.32
N GLU A 635 11.41 46.29 -0.56
CA GLU A 635 11.57 46.93 -1.86
C GLU A 635 10.60 46.38 -2.93
N LEU A 636 10.08 45.16 -2.72
CA LEU A 636 9.21 44.49 -3.67
C LEU A 636 7.75 44.93 -3.51
N PRO A 637 6.95 44.94 -4.60
CA PRO A 637 5.51 45.06 -4.50
C PRO A 637 4.93 43.96 -3.60
N ASP A 638 3.94 44.30 -2.78
CA ASP A 638 3.36 43.43 -1.75
C ASP A 638 3.09 41.99 -2.24
N LYS A 639 2.41 41.82 -3.37
CA LYS A 639 2.15 40.49 -3.96
C LYS A 639 3.43 39.70 -4.30
N LYS A 640 4.46 40.36 -4.82
CA LYS A 640 5.76 39.72 -5.14
C LYS A 640 6.53 39.37 -3.87
N ALA A 641 6.54 40.27 -2.88
CA ALA A 641 7.16 40.04 -1.59
C ALA A 641 6.53 38.84 -0.88
N THR A 642 5.19 38.80 -0.83
CA THR A 642 4.43 37.70 -0.22
C THR A 642 4.70 36.36 -0.90
N ASN A 643 4.68 36.31 -2.24
CA ASN A 643 5.02 35.09 -2.98
C ASN A 643 6.46 34.61 -2.71
N LEU A 644 7.41 35.54 -2.64
CA LEU A 644 8.81 35.20 -2.33
C LEU A 644 8.94 34.65 -0.90
N ALA A 645 8.32 35.31 0.09
CA ALA A 645 8.31 34.85 1.47
C ALA A 645 7.69 33.46 1.64
N ILE A 646 6.53 33.20 1.00
CA ILE A 646 5.86 31.89 0.96
C ILE A 646 6.83 30.82 0.46
N ASN A 647 7.43 31.02 -0.72
CA ASN A 647 8.28 30.00 -1.33
C ASN A 647 9.61 29.79 -0.57
N VAL A 648 10.21 30.84 -0.02
CA VAL A 648 11.42 30.72 0.81
C VAL A 648 11.13 29.93 2.08
N LEU A 649 10.05 30.27 2.80
CA LEU A 649 9.71 29.60 4.04
C LEU A 649 9.29 28.14 3.81
N SER A 650 8.52 27.86 2.76
CA SER A 650 8.20 26.48 2.36
C SER A 650 9.44 25.67 2.02
N CYS A 651 10.44 26.28 1.37
CA CYS A 651 11.70 25.62 1.03
C CYS A 651 12.55 25.30 2.29
N LEU A 652 12.60 26.21 3.27
CA LEU A 652 13.26 25.99 4.56
C LEU A 652 12.62 24.85 5.38
N ASN A 653 11.32 24.64 5.21
CA ASN A 653 10.53 23.68 5.99
C ASN A 653 10.13 22.42 5.19
N ASP A 654 10.87 22.01 4.16
CA ASP A 654 10.56 20.77 3.44
C ASP A 654 10.87 19.52 4.31
N LYS A 655 9.93 19.17 5.20
CA LYS A 655 10.06 18.14 6.25
C LYS A 655 9.97 16.69 5.74
N ARG A 656 9.80 16.44 4.45
CA ARG A 656 9.54 15.09 3.93
C ARG A 656 10.78 14.16 3.91
N GLY A 657 11.92 14.55 4.50
CA GLY A 657 13.16 13.76 4.43
C GLY A 657 13.87 13.80 3.06
N PHE A 658 13.28 14.47 2.07
CA PHE A 658 13.79 14.62 0.71
C PHE A 658 13.90 16.11 0.28
N GLY A 659 14.09 17.02 1.24
CA GLY A 659 14.17 18.47 1.00
C GLY A 659 15.50 18.91 0.37
N ALA A 660 15.51 20.08 -0.28
CA ALA A 660 16.73 20.64 -0.89
C ALA A 660 17.83 20.94 0.15
N LEU A 661 17.44 21.27 1.38
CA LEU A 661 18.33 21.79 2.42
C LEU A 661 18.62 20.78 3.52
N THR A 662 18.54 19.48 3.22
CA THR A 662 18.83 18.39 4.16
C THR A 662 20.19 18.62 4.84
N ASN A 663 20.25 18.49 6.18
CA ASN A 663 21.44 18.73 7.01
C ASN A 663 21.92 20.20 7.10
N ARG A 664 21.14 21.18 6.65
CA ARG A 664 21.50 22.61 6.71
C ARG A 664 20.59 23.35 7.69
N GLU A 665 21.02 23.36 8.95
CA GLU A 665 20.20 23.76 10.09
C GLU A 665 20.81 24.92 10.91
N GLU A 666 21.79 25.67 10.37
CA GLU A 666 22.45 26.78 11.11
C GLU A 666 21.45 27.85 11.59
N TYR A 667 20.36 28.02 10.85
CA TYR A 667 19.26 28.92 11.20
C TYR A 667 18.39 28.43 12.36
N ILE A 668 18.49 27.15 12.74
CA ILE A 668 17.75 26.51 13.82
C ILE A 668 18.42 26.84 15.17
N ASN A 669 18.38 28.12 15.51
CA ASN A 669 18.69 28.62 16.85
C ASN A 669 17.67 29.68 17.26
N VAL A 670 17.54 29.91 18.56
CA VAL A 670 16.43 30.72 19.10
C VAL A 670 16.40 32.15 18.52
N PRO A 671 17.50 32.92 18.49
CA PRO A 671 17.50 34.27 17.91
C PRO A 671 17.05 34.30 16.44
N ASN A 672 17.55 33.37 15.63
CA ASN A 672 17.26 33.33 14.19
C ASN A 672 15.83 32.86 13.91
N LEU A 673 15.33 31.86 14.64
CA LEU A 673 13.94 31.40 14.52
C LEU A 673 12.94 32.48 14.93
N VAL A 674 13.22 33.23 16.00
CA VAL A 674 12.38 34.38 16.41
C VAL A 674 12.38 35.48 15.34
N SER A 675 13.55 35.79 14.78
CA SER A 675 13.69 36.79 13.72
C SER A 675 12.98 36.36 12.44
N LEU A 676 13.15 35.09 12.03
CA LEU A 676 12.48 34.50 10.89
C LEU A 676 10.96 34.51 11.06
N TYR A 677 10.46 34.10 12.23
CA TYR A 677 9.03 34.14 12.53
C TYR A 677 8.47 35.56 12.41
N THR A 678 9.15 36.53 13.06
CA THR A 678 8.73 37.94 13.08
C THR A 678 8.68 38.52 11.67
N LEU A 679 9.64 38.17 10.82
CA LEU A 679 9.67 38.61 9.43
C LEU A 679 8.58 37.94 8.60
N MET A 680 8.49 36.61 8.66
CA MET A 680 7.54 35.83 7.85
C MET A 680 6.09 36.15 8.19
N TYR A 681 5.80 36.46 9.46
CA TYR A 681 4.46 36.85 9.89
C TYR A 681 3.91 38.10 9.17
N LYS A 682 4.76 39.03 8.74
CA LYS A 682 4.33 40.24 8.01
C LYS A 682 3.69 39.91 6.65
N TYR A 683 4.15 38.84 6.02
CA TYR A 683 3.79 38.43 4.65
C TYR A 683 2.92 37.17 4.61
N ILE A 684 3.02 36.32 5.63
CA ILE A 684 2.28 35.05 5.75
C ILE A 684 1.33 35.19 6.93
N ARG A 685 0.35 36.08 6.78
CA ARG A 685 -0.58 36.43 7.85
C ARG A 685 -1.57 35.30 8.10
N GLU A 686 -1.94 35.11 9.37
CA GLU A 686 -2.91 34.09 9.76
C GLU A 686 -4.32 34.37 9.22
N GLU A 687 -4.66 35.65 9.03
CA GLU A 687 -5.94 36.08 8.43
C GLU A 687 -6.11 35.62 6.97
N ASP A 688 -5.00 35.34 6.27
CA ASP A 688 -4.97 34.84 4.90
C ASP A 688 -4.68 33.33 4.85
N ASP A 689 -4.77 32.63 5.99
CA ASP A 689 -4.61 31.18 6.02
C ASP A 689 -5.79 30.50 5.33
N ILE A 690 -5.50 29.44 4.59
CA ILE A 690 -6.50 28.71 3.83
C ILE A 690 -7.05 27.66 4.77
N ASP A 691 -8.33 27.82 5.08
CA ASP A 691 -9.02 26.84 5.89
C ASP A 691 -9.32 25.59 5.05
N ARG A 692 -8.58 24.51 5.28
CA ARG A 692 -8.67 23.21 4.56
C ARG A 692 -9.40 22.13 5.35
N THR A 693 -9.99 22.53 6.45
CA THR A 693 -10.78 21.77 7.41
C THR A 693 -11.94 20.97 6.79
N GLY A 694 -12.54 21.45 5.69
CA GLY A 694 -13.72 20.86 5.02
C GLY A 694 -13.53 19.61 4.11
N GLY A 695 -12.76 18.60 4.50
CA GLY A 695 -13.02 17.20 4.13
C GLY A 695 -12.83 16.67 2.68
N GLY A 696 -12.42 17.47 1.71
CA GLY A 696 -12.15 17.00 0.33
C GLY A 696 -10.70 16.51 0.09
N VAL A 697 -10.48 15.70 -0.94
CA VAL A 697 -9.13 15.46 -1.48
C VAL A 697 -8.65 16.75 -2.14
N TYR A 698 -7.84 17.53 -1.41
CA TYR A 698 -7.19 18.71 -1.96
C TYR A 698 -5.72 18.44 -2.20
N SER A 699 -5.19 19.04 -3.27
CA SER A 699 -3.74 19.15 -3.44
C SER A 699 -3.29 20.41 -2.71
N PRO A 700 -2.40 20.30 -1.69
CA PRO A 700 -1.86 21.47 -1.01
C PRO A 700 -1.23 22.45 -2.00
N THR A 701 -1.52 23.73 -1.80
CA THR A 701 -0.91 24.82 -2.56
C THR A 701 0.35 25.31 -1.86
N ALA A 702 1.15 26.14 -2.53
CA ALA A 702 2.29 26.82 -1.91
C ALA A 702 1.90 27.58 -0.64
N ARG A 703 0.67 28.12 -0.60
CA ARG A 703 0.13 28.84 0.55
C ARG A 703 -0.12 27.92 1.75
N ASP A 704 -0.67 26.73 1.53
CA ASP A 704 -0.85 25.71 2.58
C ASP A 704 0.52 25.29 3.17
N HIS A 705 1.50 25.03 2.30
CA HIS A 705 2.87 24.70 2.73
C HIS A 705 3.54 25.81 3.55
N ALA A 706 3.31 27.08 3.22
CA ALA A 706 3.85 28.21 3.98
C ALA A 706 3.19 28.38 5.36
N GLN A 707 1.91 28.04 5.50
CA GLN A 707 1.22 28.04 6.80
C GLN A 707 1.80 26.99 7.74
N ASP A 708 1.93 25.75 7.24
CA ASP A 708 2.58 24.65 7.95
C ASP A 708 4.01 25.03 8.35
N ALA A 709 4.74 25.69 7.44
CA ALA A 709 6.10 26.14 7.67
C ALA A 709 6.23 27.24 8.72
N ARG A 710 5.31 28.22 8.74
CA ARG A 710 5.25 29.22 9.80
C ARG A 710 4.97 28.57 11.15
N ASN A 711 4.02 27.64 11.20
CA ASN A 711 3.66 26.95 12.44
C ASN A 711 4.79 26.02 12.93
N ALA A 712 5.55 25.42 12.01
CA ALA A 712 6.69 24.57 12.34
C ALA A 712 7.81 25.31 13.10
N ILE A 713 7.97 26.63 12.93
CA ILE A 713 8.97 27.42 13.65
C ILE A 713 8.76 27.31 15.17
N PHE A 714 7.51 27.28 15.64
CA PHE A 714 7.21 27.11 17.07
C PHE A 714 7.70 25.77 17.61
N SER A 715 7.48 24.70 16.84
CA SER A 715 7.99 23.37 17.19
C SER A 715 9.52 23.35 17.23
N SER A 716 10.19 24.03 16.30
CA SER A 716 11.65 24.16 16.28
C SER A 716 12.18 24.92 17.51
N ILE A 717 11.56 26.06 17.87
CA ILE A 717 11.94 26.81 19.08
C ILE A 717 11.73 25.95 20.33
N LYS A 718 10.57 25.27 20.45
CA LYS A 718 10.29 24.38 21.58
C LYS A 718 11.29 23.22 21.68
N GLY A 719 11.75 22.70 20.54
CA GLY A 719 12.72 21.61 20.47
C GLY A 719 14.09 21.95 21.05
N ILE A 720 14.52 23.22 21.01
CA ILE A 720 15.82 23.68 21.53
C ILE A 720 15.74 23.77 23.07
N PRO A 721 16.58 23.02 23.83
CA PRO A 721 16.60 23.10 25.29
C PRO A 721 17.10 24.43 25.85
N GLY A 722 16.61 24.81 27.03
CA GLY A 722 17.12 25.95 27.80
C GLY A 722 16.18 27.15 27.94
N GLU A 723 16.55 28.07 28.83
CA GLU A 723 15.74 29.24 29.18
C GLU A 723 15.52 30.21 28.01
N GLU A 724 16.44 30.24 27.05
CA GLU A 724 16.35 31.12 25.88
C GLU A 724 15.09 30.81 25.06
N SER A 725 14.83 29.53 24.79
CA SER A 725 13.63 29.05 24.09
C SER A 725 12.35 29.37 24.86
N TYR A 726 12.37 29.23 26.18
CA TYR A 726 11.25 29.59 27.06
C TYR A 726 10.89 31.07 26.95
N TYR A 727 11.89 31.96 27.10
CA TYR A 727 11.67 33.39 27.02
C TYR A 727 11.32 33.85 25.60
N ALA A 728 11.87 33.21 24.58
CA ALA A 728 11.51 33.46 23.19
C ALA A 728 10.04 33.15 22.92
N LEU A 729 9.55 31.96 23.31
CA LEU A 729 8.13 31.60 23.18
C LEU A 729 7.24 32.56 23.96
N LYS A 730 7.62 32.94 25.20
CA LYS A 730 6.88 33.98 25.95
C LYS A 730 6.87 35.34 25.28
N ARG A 731 7.96 35.73 24.61
CA ARG A 731 8.04 37.00 23.86
C ARG A 731 7.12 36.95 22.65
N ILE A 732 7.14 35.84 21.90
CA ILE A 732 6.26 35.66 20.75
C ILE A 732 4.79 35.61 21.22
N ALA A 733 4.47 34.92 22.32
CA ALA A 733 3.11 34.89 22.88
C ALA A 733 2.56 36.29 23.12
N LYS A 734 3.38 37.20 23.66
CA LYS A 734 2.99 38.61 23.89
C LYS A 734 2.73 39.40 22.61
N MET A 735 3.26 38.98 21.45
CA MET A 735 2.91 39.59 20.16
C MET A 735 1.44 39.33 19.79
N TRP A 736 0.82 38.33 20.42
CA TRP A 736 -0.55 37.90 20.19
C TRP A 736 -1.51 38.32 21.31
N SER A 737 -1.20 39.40 22.06
CA SER A 737 -2.04 39.87 23.17
C SER A 737 -3.49 40.19 22.77
N ASP A 738 -3.72 40.49 21.49
CA ASP A 738 -5.05 40.78 20.94
C ASP A 738 -5.83 39.50 20.57
N MET A 739 -5.19 38.33 20.59
CA MET A 739 -5.79 37.02 20.36
C MET A 739 -5.51 36.06 21.53
N PRO A 740 -6.31 36.11 22.61
CA PRO A 740 -6.03 35.42 23.87
C PRO A 740 -5.79 33.90 23.74
N TRP A 741 -6.48 33.25 22.80
CA TRP A 741 -6.32 31.81 22.54
C TRP A 741 -4.94 31.48 21.93
N ARG A 742 -4.43 32.31 21.01
CA ARG A 742 -3.11 32.15 20.38
C ARG A 742 -1.99 32.50 21.35
N GLU A 743 -2.16 33.59 22.13
CA GLU A 743 -1.25 33.92 23.23
C GLU A 743 -1.16 32.76 24.23
N SER A 744 -2.30 32.24 24.68
CA SER A 744 -2.36 31.11 25.62
C SER A 744 -1.67 29.87 25.06
N TRP A 745 -1.93 29.54 23.79
CA TRP A 745 -1.29 28.42 23.11
C TRP A 745 0.25 28.54 23.07
N ILE A 746 0.80 29.69 22.66
CA ILE A 746 2.26 29.87 22.57
C ILE A 746 2.88 29.92 23.97
N ALA A 747 2.19 30.56 24.93
CA ALA A 747 2.61 30.57 26.33
C ALA A 747 2.64 29.16 26.91
N HIS A 748 1.72 28.30 26.47
CA HIS A 748 1.70 26.92 26.83
C HIS A 748 2.94 26.18 26.28
N LEU A 749 3.35 26.43 25.03
CA LEU A 749 4.57 25.81 24.47
C LEU A 749 5.82 26.17 25.29
N ALA A 750 5.85 27.39 25.83
CA ALA A 750 6.90 27.79 26.75
C ALA A 750 6.85 26.94 28.04
N LEU A 751 5.67 26.71 28.62
CA LEU A 751 5.52 25.83 29.79
C LEU A 751 5.98 24.39 29.50
N GLU A 752 5.66 23.83 28.34
CA GLU A 752 6.14 22.51 27.93
C GLU A 752 7.67 22.46 27.79
N ARG A 753 8.30 23.48 27.18
CA ARG A 753 9.77 23.58 27.15
C ARG A 753 10.35 23.60 28.56
N ALA A 754 9.80 24.41 29.46
CA ALA A 754 10.25 24.46 30.86
C ALA A 754 10.06 23.13 31.60
N ALA A 755 8.98 22.41 31.33
CA ALA A 755 8.76 21.06 31.87
C ALA A 755 9.81 20.07 31.36
N ASN A 756 10.07 20.07 30.04
CA ASN A 756 11.09 19.22 29.41
C ASN A 756 12.52 19.54 29.88
N ASP A 757 12.83 20.80 30.20
CA ASP A 757 14.11 21.18 30.83
C ASP A 757 14.18 20.77 32.31
N GLY A 758 13.03 20.69 32.98
CA GLY A 758 12.91 20.29 34.38
C GLY A 758 13.00 18.78 34.63
N ASP A 759 12.61 17.97 33.64
CA ASP A 759 12.77 16.51 33.66
C ASP A 759 14.26 16.14 33.47
N SER A 760 14.99 16.19 34.58
CA SER A 760 16.41 15.88 34.63
C SER A 760 16.64 14.41 34.26
N LYS A 761 17.58 14.12 33.35
CA LYS A 761 18.14 12.75 33.25
C LYS A 761 18.71 12.35 34.61
N SER A 762 18.59 11.07 34.98
CA SER A 762 19.22 10.50 36.17
C SER A 762 20.69 10.92 36.22
N MET A 763 21.09 11.57 37.31
CA MET A 763 22.49 11.96 37.53
C MET A 763 23.37 10.73 37.48
N SER A 764 24.52 10.81 36.82
CA SER A 764 25.55 9.78 36.96
C SER A 764 26.07 9.73 38.41
N GLU A 765 26.62 8.58 38.85
CA GLU A 765 27.20 8.45 40.20
C GLU A 765 28.26 9.53 40.50
N LYS A 766 28.96 9.99 39.46
CA LYS A 766 29.97 11.05 39.55
C LYS A 766 29.32 12.41 39.81
N GLU A 767 28.32 12.78 39.03
CA GLU A 767 27.57 14.04 39.21
C GLU A 767 26.82 14.05 40.55
N PHE A 768 26.27 12.89 40.97
CA PHE A 768 25.61 12.74 42.26
C PHE A 768 26.60 12.89 43.42
N SER A 769 27.82 12.33 43.32
CA SER A 769 28.87 12.52 44.33
C SER A 769 29.32 13.96 44.44
N GLU A 770 29.46 14.67 43.31
CA GLU A 770 29.82 16.09 43.29
C GLU A 770 28.72 16.95 43.93
N PHE A 771 27.46 16.74 43.57
CA PHE A 771 26.31 17.44 44.14
C PHE A 771 26.10 17.14 45.64
N SER A 772 26.27 15.88 46.05
CA SER A 772 26.23 15.46 47.46
C SER A 772 27.35 16.12 48.29
N GLY A 773 28.55 16.21 47.70
CA GLY A 773 29.70 16.92 48.26
C GLY A 773 29.45 18.41 48.46
N GLU A 774 28.66 19.05 47.60
CA GLU A 774 28.28 20.46 47.74
C GLU A 774 27.19 20.68 48.80
N LYS A 775 26.13 19.85 48.83
CA LYS A 775 25.03 20.00 49.80
C LYS A 775 25.39 19.65 51.24
N SER A 776 26.38 18.77 51.45
CA SER A 776 26.85 18.43 52.80
C SER A 776 27.54 19.58 53.55
N LYS A 777 27.82 20.70 52.86
CA LYS A 777 28.42 21.92 53.44
C LYS A 777 27.40 22.94 53.96
N ILE A 778 26.09 22.68 53.85
CA ILE A 778 25.04 23.61 54.29
C ILE A 778 24.43 23.09 55.62
N GLU A 779 24.76 23.73 56.74
CA GLU A 779 24.21 23.43 58.08
C GLU A 779 22.70 23.72 58.16
N LYS A 780 21.93 22.82 58.81
CA LYS A 780 20.48 22.94 59.04
C LYS A 780 20.16 23.79 60.29
N PRO A 781 19.24 24.77 60.24
CA PRO A 781 18.66 25.36 61.46
C PRO A 781 17.52 24.48 62.01
N ALA A 782 17.39 24.44 63.34
CA ALA A 782 16.40 23.66 64.08
C ALA A 782 14.98 24.25 64.00
N MET A 783 13.97 23.38 63.86
CA MET A 783 12.55 23.75 63.79
C MET A 783 11.85 23.46 65.14
N ILE A 784 11.23 24.49 65.73
CA ILE A 784 10.39 24.42 66.94
C ILE A 784 8.96 24.08 66.51
N ILE A 785 8.31 23.10 67.15
CA ILE A 785 6.89 22.76 66.94
C ILE A 785 6.08 23.18 68.18
N GLY A 786 5.09 24.06 67.99
CA GLY A 786 4.12 24.50 69.00
C GLY A 786 2.81 23.72 68.96
N ASN A 787 2.33 23.34 70.15
CA ASN A 787 1.10 22.59 70.42
C ASN A 787 -0.20 23.36 70.13
N VAL A 788 -1.22 22.66 69.61
CA VAL A 788 -2.63 22.88 70.00
C VAL A 788 -3.34 21.53 70.11
N THR A 789 -3.80 21.23 71.32
CA THR A 789 -4.65 20.11 71.72
C THR A 789 -6.13 20.45 71.57
N ASN A 790 -6.96 19.51 71.13
CA ASN A 790 -8.26 19.27 71.77
C ASN A 790 -8.67 17.80 71.71
N SER A 791 -9.30 17.38 72.80
CA SER A 791 -9.39 16.05 73.38
C SER A 791 -10.67 15.28 73.03
N THR A 792 -10.58 13.97 72.78
CA THR A 792 -11.43 12.94 73.44
C THR A 792 -10.78 11.53 73.41
N VAL A 793 -10.20 11.17 74.56
CA VAL A 793 -10.02 9.86 75.26
C VAL A 793 -11.03 8.76 74.85
N VAL A 794 -10.79 7.43 74.75
CA VAL A 794 -9.71 6.47 75.10
C VAL A 794 -10.05 5.10 74.48
N GLN A 795 -9.04 4.33 74.00
CA GLN A 795 -8.74 2.96 74.45
C GLN A 795 -7.40 2.45 73.86
N ASN A 796 -6.49 2.10 74.78
CA ASN A 796 -5.17 1.46 74.64
C ASN A 796 -5.28 0.08 73.92
N SER A 797 -4.25 -0.55 73.35
CA SER A 797 -2.90 -0.83 73.90
C SER A 797 -1.97 -1.52 72.88
N GLY A 798 -0.65 -1.23 72.98
CA GLY A 798 0.51 -2.07 72.62
C GLY A 798 1.03 -1.98 71.17
N GLU A 799 2.02 -1.12 70.86
CA GLU A 799 3.50 -1.35 70.93
C GLU A 799 3.96 -2.54 70.05
N ILE A 800 4.53 -2.36 68.84
CA ILE A 800 5.85 -1.80 68.45
C ILE A 800 7.01 -2.34 69.29
N THR A 801 7.94 -3.08 68.67
CA THR A 801 9.38 -2.83 68.85
C THR A 801 10.22 -3.37 67.68
N ASN A 802 11.02 -2.45 67.14
CA ASN A 802 12.18 -2.63 66.27
C ASN A 802 13.31 -3.42 66.93
N ARG A 803 14.33 -3.74 66.10
CA ARG A 803 15.79 -3.87 66.37
C ARG A 803 16.33 -5.24 65.97
N ASP A 804 17.54 -5.44 65.47
CA ASP A 804 18.66 -4.57 65.08
C ASP A 804 19.68 -5.48 64.37
N THR A 805 20.47 -4.88 63.47
CA THR A 805 21.92 -5.08 63.27
C THR A 805 22.54 -6.44 62.88
N SER A 806 23.22 -6.40 61.72
CA SER A 806 24.65 -6.76 61.46
C SER A 806 25.20 -8.15 61.84
N ASN A 807 25.83 -8.80 60.84
CA ASN A 807 27.20 -9.35 60.81
C ASN A 807 27.27 -10.46 59.73
N ALA A 808 28.03 -10.27 58.66
CA ALA A 808 29.44 -10.60 58.50
C ALA A 808 29.70 -12.11 58.26
N VAL A 809 30.22 -12.39 57.05
CA VAL A 809 31.26 -13.40 56.72
C VAL A 809 30.90 -14.88 56.95
N GLN A 810 30.90 -15.72 55.90
CA GLN A 810 32.00 -16.66 55.61
C GLN A 810 31.73 -17.59 54.42
N ASP A 811 32.82 -17.92 53.74
CA ASP A 811 33.02 -18.81 52.60
C ASP A 811 32.65 -20.29 52.80
N ASN A 812 32.67 -20.98 51.65
CA ASN A 812 33.08 -22.37 51.40
C ASN A 812 32.00 -23.45 51.17
N ALA A 813 31.80 -23.70 49.88
CA ALA A 813 32.27 -24.89 49.15
C ALA A 813 31.93 -26.32 49.67
N MET A 814 31.46 -27.08 48.68
CA MET A 814 31.85 -28.44 48.29
C MET A 814 30.94 -29.65 48.62
N ALA A 815 30.83 -30.47 47.56
CA ALA A 815 30.74 -31.94 47.50
C ALA A 815 29.36 -32.56 47.80
N MET A 816 28.68 -33.03 46.75
CA MET A 816 28.72 -34.41 46.20
C MET A 816 27.78 -35.35 46.95
N ASN A 817 26.80 -35.93 46.24
CA ASN A 817 26.91 -37.30 45.70
C ASN A 817 25.55 -37.84 45.23
N SER A 818 25.61 -38.58 44.12
CA SER A 818 24.95 -39.88 43.85
C SER A 818 23.41 -39.94 43.94
N SER A 819 22.66 -40.73 43.16
CA SER A 819 22.96 -41.99 42.49
C SER A 819 21.79 -42.34 41.56
N ASP A 820 22.16 -42.89 40.40
CA ASP A 820 21.67 -44.13 39.82
C ASP A 820 20.23 -44.30 39.29
N THR A 821 20.21 -44.51 37.96
CA THR A 821 19.61 -45.67 37.24
C THR A 821 18.08 -45.72 37.11
N ASN A 822 17.45 -46.11 36.01
CA ASN A 822 17.90 -46.86 34.82
C ASN A 822 16.77 -46.91 33.76
N ILE A 823 17.16 -46.99 32.48
CA ILE A 823 16.52 -47.80 31.39
C ILE A 823 15.20 -47.24 30.80
N ARG A 824 15.03 -47.00 29.48
CA ARG A 824 15.31 -47.88 28.32
C ARG A 824 15.41 -47.11 26.99
N VAL A 825 16.16 -47.70 26.08
CA VAL A 825 16.66 -47.25 24.77
C VAL A 825 15.69 -47.55 23.61
N SER A 826 15.59 -46.66 22.62
CA SER A 826 15.72 -47.01 21.19
C SER A 826 15.96 -45.77 20.30
N GLU A 827 16.99 -45.89 19.47
CA GLU A 827 17.56 -45.00 18.43
C GLU A 827 16.53 -44.60 17.34
N GLY A 828 16.71 -43.58 16.49
CA GLY A 828 17.81 -42.68 16.16
C GLY A 828 17.39 -41.66 15.07
N GLU A 829 18.30 -40.72 14.76
CA GLU A 829 18.38 -39.82 13.57
C GLU A 829 17.17 -38.89 13.26
N SER A 830 17.28 -37.61 12.87
CA SER A 830 18.35 -36.79 12.31
C SER A 830 18.05 -35.30 12.56
N SER A 831 19.09 -34.46 12.46
CA SER A 831 18.97 -33.00 12.39
C SER A 831 18.42 -32.53 11.05
N LYS A 832 17.49 -31.56 11.06
CA LYS A 832 17.24 -30.47 10.09
C LYS A 832 15.73 -30.20 9.94
N SER A 833 15.27 -29.04 10.41
CA SER A 833 14.17 -28.25 9.79
C SER A 833 13.82 -27.04 10.66
N LYS A 834 14.44 -25.90 10.38
CA LYS A 834 13.90 -24.56 10.64
C LYS A 834 14.49 -23.61 9.61
N LEU A 835 14.15 -23.83 8.34
CA LEU A 835 14.27 -22.87 7.25
C LEU A 835 13.65 -23.53 6.02
N GLU A 836 12.72 -22.82 5.38
CA GLU A 836 12.02 -23.17 4.13
C GLU A 836 11.06 -24.37 4.29
N THR A 837 9.92 -24.51 3.59
CA THR A 837 9.49 -24.06 2.26
C THR A 837 7.97 -24.47 2.21
N ILE A 838 6.98 -23.64 1.85
CA ILE A 838 6.57 -23.15 0.51
C ILE A 838 5.30 -23.86 -0.05
N ILE A 839 4.36 -23.03 -0.54
CA ILE A 839 3.57 -23.11 -1.79
C ILE A 839 2.41 -24.12 -1.94
N LEU A 840 1.25 -23.60 -2.39
CA LEU A 840 0.58 -23.86 -3.69
C LEU A 840 -0.74 -23.04 -3.75
N GLY A 841 -1.18 -22.35 -4.80
CA GLY A 841 -0.69 -21.89 -6.11
C GLY A 841 -1.83 -21.07 -6.78
N VAL A 842 -1.59 -19.86 -7.32
CA VAL A 842 -1.43 -19.44 -8.76
C VAL A 842 -2.78 -19.50 -9.58
N ILE A 843 -3.23 -18.52 -10.40
CA ILE A 843 -2.88 -18.26 -11.83
C ILE A 843 -3.72 -17.08 -12.46
N VAL A 844 -3.02 -16.03 -12.97
CA VAL A 844 -3.10 -15.26 -14.27
C VAL A 844 -4.37 -14.50 -14.73
N THR A 845 -4.32 -13.15 -14.99
CA THR A 845 -4.33 -12.47 -16.34
C THR A 845 -4.41 -10.91 -16.27
N VAL A 846 -3.80 -10.23 -17.26
CA VAL A 846 -4.00 -8.84 -17.80
C VAL A 846 -2.93 -7.78 -17.47
N ILE A 847 -1.80 -7.80 -18.20
CA ILE A 847 -1.37 -6.67 -19.05
C ILE A 847 -0.85 -7.25 -20.38
N GLY A 848 -1.77 -7.48 -21.31
CA GLY A 848 -1.51 -7.80 -22.71
C GLY A 848 -2.45 -7.04 -23.66
N GLY A 849 -2.93 -5.85 -23.24
CA GLY A 849 -4.07 -5.18 -23.87
C GLY A 849 -3.76 -3.90 -24.66
N LEU A 850 -2.52 -3.40 -24.70
CA LEU A 850 -2.22 -2.10 -25.35
C LEU A 850 -1.12 -2.12 -26.43
N VAL A 851 -0.73 -3.31 -26.93
CA VAL A 851 0.22 -3.41 -28.06
C VAL A 851 -0.39 -4.07 -29.31
N LEU A 852 -1.59 -4.65 -29.22
CA LEU A 852 -2.23 -5.37 -30.33
C LEU A 852 -3.02 -4.49 -31.32
N PHE A 853 -3.23 -3.20 -31.03
CA PHE A 853 -3.88 -2.29 -31.98
C PHE A 853 -2.90 -1.63 -32.99
N GLY A 854 -1.59 -1.85 -32.84
CA GLY A 854 -0.56 -1.33 -33.76
C GLY A 854 0.00 -2.36 -34.76
N ILE A 855 -0.34 -3.65 -34.62
CA ILE A 855 0.30 -4.73 -35.38
C ILE A 855 -0.55 -5.21 -36.58
N THR A 856 -1.83 -4.84 -36.66
CA THR A 856 -2.68 -5.17 -37.81
C THR A 856 -2.50 -4.27 -39.03
N GLU A 857 -1.78 -3.13 -38.93
CA GLU A 857 -1.43 -2.29 -40.10
C GLU A 857 -0.04 -2.56 -40.71
N LEU A 858 0.83 -3.34 -40.08
CA LEU A 858 2.17 -3.65 -40.61
C LEU A 858 2.29 -5.00 -41.33
N LEU A 859 1.16 -5.70 -41.51
CA LEU A 859 1.06 -6.92 -42.34
C LEU A 859 0.34 -6.69 -43.69
N LYS A 860 0.18 -5.43 -44.10
CA LYS A 860 -0.14 -5.03 -45.49
C LYS A 860 0.83 -3.95 -45.96
N GLY A 861 2.07 -4.36 -46.24
CA GLY A 861 3.11 -3.50 -46.81
C GLY A 861 4.36 -4.31 -47.12
#